data_AF-A0A937BXN2-F1
#
_entry.id   AF-A0A937BXN2-F1
#
_cell.length_a   1.000
_cell.length_b   1.000
_cell.length_c   1.000
_cell.angle_alpha   90.00
_cell.angle_beta   90.00
_cell.angle_gamma   90.00
#
_symmetry.space_group_name_H-M   'P 1'
#
loop_
_entity.id
_entity.type
_entity.pdbx_description
1 polymer ?
#
loop_
_entity_poly.entity_id
_entity_poly.type
_entity_poly.pdbx_seq_one_letter_code
_entity_poly.pdbx_strand_id
1 'polypeptide(L)'
;MSFEFDNNGNKTKETDANGQVYTFTYDSRGNMLTQTDPAGQVITYTYSPDFNRVTSYTDAKGNVYSMIYDTRGNLTQLTEPGNSIYTAAYAANGDITGSTDANGNVYSYTYDAYGNPATVTGPNGYHAVLTSDARGEFGILYRCRNNTHTAQFDILSRLKKITDPFSHNLQLNYDGEGNIISFANKNNETSVLNYDASNRMVKFRNAKGYQTELTYDGMNNLVTGKNALGNSVSLTYDNRNRLTSIKDPLGHNTTVGYDANGNITASNMPNGEQFTYTYDAVNRITGIQDANGSIGSYVYDKNNNITSFTNSAGSVIAVLYDNHNRISKMTDALGNAVQLSYDQNNHVLSATDRNGASVHYTYDSLNRVKTFTDKNGFLVTFGYDAQGNVTQLQDQNNHITTYAYDSLNRVKTVTYPGGSFKQYTYDNKRNVTSVRLTDGTVKYFQYDSLGRLTSRTLPDGQVFTFGYDALGRITSAGNNSGTVQITYDAINRITSETFDGRTTRYSYNIAGRSQTTLYPDSTVITRNYDTRNRLTGISVNNSSIVSYQYNNTNQVVSKSFGNGVNTDLQYDFASRLSSISTNGGNIQQSAFTYNNERNKTTISRFNNQALSEQFGYDNGQRLTNYKRGIIGGTPVIENTYSYDALGNRTSASLNGVNTTYTTNSLNQLTNSNNGATNINFTYDNNGNVTYDGRFFKTYDADGRLLKDSSSPVNVLTYQYDALGRRVLKNLNGTLLKYTFSGLQQIEERNGTNNTLNDRMVYDRFLTPVLIQKNNNSYYYHLNEMNSVEAMTNSTGNLVESYRYDIYGKPAIYNGSGVLIGSSQTGNRFALPGRNTTVPTGIINFISAIIIPKPVCLTSVI
;
A
#
# COMPACT_ATOMS: atom_id res chain seq x y z
N MET A 1 24.89 35.87 -6.01
CA MET A 1 24.92 35.76 -4.54
C MET A 1 25.95 36.73 -4.00
N SER A 2 25.58 37.52 -2.99
CA SER A 2 26.45 38.49 -2.32
C SER A 2 26.24 38.42 -0.81
N PHE A 3 27.30 38.71 -0.05
CA PHE A 3 27.29 38.68 1.41
C PHE A 3 27.76 40.03 1.94
N GLU A 4 27.12 40.52 3.02
CA GLU A 4 27.59 41.67 3.79
C GLU A 4 27.93 41.21 5.21
N PHE A 5 28.96 41.82 5.80
CA PHE A 5 29.49 41.46 7.11
C PHE A 5 29.61 42.70 8.00
N ASP A 6 29.52 42.52 9.33
CA ASP A 6 29.88 43.56 10.30
C ASP A 6 31.40 43.68 10.50
N ASN A 7 31.83 44.64 11.32
CA ASN A 7 33.25 44.87 11.62
C ASN A 7 33.92 43.71 12.39
N ASN A 8 33.13 42.79 12.94
CA ASN A 8 33.61 41.60 13.65
C ASN A 8 33.64 40.37 12.73
N GLY A 9 33.29 40.51 11.45
CA GLY A 9 33.26 39.42 10.47
C GLY A 9 32.00 38.56 10.52
N ASN A 10 30.95 38.96 11.25
CA ASN A 10 29.68 38.23 11.27
C ASN A 10 28.85 38.60 10.04
N LYS A 11 28.21 37.60 9.41
CA LYS A 11 27.41 37.79 8.19
C LYS A 11 26.10 38.50 8.52
N THR A 12 25.94 39.78 8.20
CA THR A 12 24.73 40.57 8.50
C THR A 12 23.68 40.51 7.41
N LYS A 13 24.06 40.17 6.18
CA LYS A 13 23.13 40.01 5.07
C LYS A 13 23.63 39.01 4.05
N GLU A 14 22.70 38.28 3.48
CA GLU A 14 22.93 37.39 2.34
C GLU A 14 21.89 37.71 1.27
N THR A 15 22.35 37.98 0.05
CA THR A 15 21.48 38.09 -1.12
C THR A 15 21.76 36.91 -2.02
N ASP A 16 20.73 36.12 -2.32
CA ASP A 16 20.86 34.92 -3.13
C ASP A 16 21.13 35.24 -4.62
N ALA A 17 21.03 34.25 -5.51
CA ALA A 17 21.29 34.47 -6.94
C ALA A 17 20.16 35.22 -7.68
N ASN A 18 18.96 35.30 -7.10
CA ASN A 18 17.76 35.94 -7.66
C ASN A 18 17.42 37.28 -6.97
N GLY A 19 18.23 37.74 -6.02
CA GLY A 19 18.02 39.00 -5.31
C GLY A 19 17.19 38.88 -4.04
N GLN A 20 16.89 37.67 -3.56
CA GLN A 20 16.21 37.47 -2.28
C GLN A 20 17.17 37.74 -1.13
N VAL A 21 16.72 38.47 -0.11
CA VAL A 21 17.58 38.99 0.97
C VAL A 21 17.25 38.32 2.30
N TYR A 22 18.26 37.74 2.93
CA TYR A 22 18.27 37.30 4.33
C TYR A 22 19.09 38.31 5.15
N THR A 23 18.62 38.64 6.36
CA THR A 23 19.36 39.54 7.27
C THR A 23 19.58 38.89 8.62
N PHE A 24 20.71 39.19 9.26
CA PHE A 24 21.10 38.62 10.55
C PHE A 24 21.58 39.72 11.50
N THR A 25 21.30 39.58 12.79
CA THR A 25 21.82 40.49 13.83
C THR A 25 22.61 39.71 14.88
N TYR A 26 23.54 40.39 15.55
CA TYR A 26 24.47 39.79 16.51
C TYR A 26 24.63 40.66 17.75
N ASP A 27 24.99 40.05 18.88
CA ASP A 27 25.44 40.78 20.08
C ASP A 27 26.93 41.17 19.98
N SER A 28 27.45 41.88 21.00
CA SER A 28 28.85 42.30 21.05
C SER A 28 29.85 41.15 21.19
N ARG A 29 29.39 39.92 21.46
CA ARG A 29 30.19 38.69 21.56
C ARG A 29 30.10 37.84 20.29
N GLY A 30 29.35 38.27 19.27
CA GLY A 30 29.16 37.54 18.02
C GLY A 30 28.10 36.45 18.06
N ASN A 31 27.26 36.41 19.10
CA ASN A 31 26.12 35.49 19.14
C ASN A 31 24.98 36.01 18.26
N MET A 32 24.40 35.16 17.41
CA MET A 32 23.33 35.55 16.50
C MET A 32 22.03 35.80 17.24
N LEU A 33 21.54 37.04 17.27
CA LEU A 33 20.31 37.43 17.96
C LEU A 33 19.07 37.23 17.11
N THR A 34 19.15 37.55 15.81
CA THR A 34 18.03 37.34 14.88
C THR A 34 18.48 36.85 13.52
N GLN A 35 17.60 36.12 12.86
CA GLN A 35 17.68 35.78 11.43
C GLN A 35 16.34 36.09 10.79
N THR A 36 16.34 36.85 9.71
CA THR A 36 15.13 37.21 8.94
C THR A 36 15.23 36.64 7.53
N ASP A 37 14.20 35.93 7.10
CA ASP A 37 14.09 35.41 5.73
C ASP A 37 13.55 36.47 4.72
N PRO A 38 13.55 36.19 3.41
CA PRO A 38 13.02 37.11 2.39
C PRO A 38 11.53 37.40 2.51
N ALA A 39 10.77 36.57 3.23
CA ALA A 39 9.36 36.80 3.54
C ALA A 39 9.16 37.63 4.83
N GLY A 40 10.24 38.07 5.48
CA GLY A 40 10.22 38.85 6.70
C GLY A 40 10.01 38.03 7.97
N GLN A 41 10.12 36.70 7.91
CA GLN A 41 9.98 35.85 9.09
C GLN A 41 11.24 35.91 9.93
N VAL A 42 11.08 36.19 11.23
CA VAL A 42 12.19 36.41 12.15
C VAL A 42 12.30 35.26 13.14
N ILE A 43 13.48 34.67 13.18
CA ILE A 43 13.91 33.77 14.24
C ILE A 43 14.71 34.59 15.26
N THR A 44 14.50 34.39 16.56
CA THR A 44 15.24 35.09 17.62
C THR A 44 15.91 34.14 18.62
N TYR A 45 17.05 34.55 19.15
CA TYR A 45 17.81 33.80 20.15
C TYR A 45 18.14 34.69 21.35
N THR A 46 18.10 34.13 22.55
CA THR A 46 18.65 34.72 23.77
C THR A 46 19.73 33.81 24.33
N TYR A 47 20.74 34.39 24.95
CA TYR A 47 21.91 33.67 25.44
C TYR A 47 22.14 33.90 26.94
N SER A 48 22.79 32.94 27.60
CA SER A 48 23.23 33.08 28.99
C SER A 48 24.43 34.03 29.10
N PRO A 49 24.49 34.88 30.13
CA PRO A 49 25.59 35.84 30.31
C PRO A 49 26.93 35.16 30.62
N ASP A 50 26.90 33.95 31.20
CA ASP A 50 28.08 33.29 31.76
C ASP A 50 28.74 32.31 30.78
N PHE A 51 27.98 31.69 29.85
CA PHE A 51 28.47 30.61 28.98
C PHE A 51 28.14 30.76 27.49
N ASN A 52 27.54 31.88 27.05
CA ASN A 52 27.05 32.07 25.67
C ASN A 52 26.17 30.89 25.17
N ARG A 53 25.37 30.29 26.06
CA ARG A 53 24.46 29.20 25.70
C ARG A 53 23.08 29.74 25.42
N VAL A 54 22.37 29.17 24.44
CA VAL A 54 21.00 29.59 24.11
C VAL A 54 20.07 29.32 25.30
N THR A 55 19.55 30.36 25.94
CA THR A 55 18.55 30.25 27.03
C THR A 55 17.13 30.25 26.51
N SER A 56 16.91 30.85 25.35
CA SER A 56 15.65 30.77 24.63
C SER A 56 15.87 30.92 23.14
N TYR A 57 15.03 30.25 22.38
CA TYR A 57 14.95 30.36 20.94
C TYR A 57 13.49 30.52 20.57
N THR A 58 13.17 31.55 19.79
CA THR A 58 11.85 31.73 19.20
C THR A 58 11.95 31.46 17.71
N ASP A 59 11.26 30.44 17.24
CA ASP A 59 11.23 30.15 15.81
C ASP A 59 10.49 31.25 15.03
N ALA A 60 10.56 31.18 13.70
CA ALA A 60 9.84 32.07 12.79
C ALA A 60 8.32 32.12 13.02
N LYS A 61 7.77 31.16 13.77
CA LYS A 61 6.35 31.00 14.08
C LYS A 61 5.97 31.60 15.43
N GLY A 62 6.94 32.13 16.19
CA GLY A 62 6.71 32.65 17.55
C GLY A 62 6.71 31.55 18.62
N ASN A 63 7.03 30.31 18.27
CA ASN A 63 7.11 29.22 19.23
C ASN A 63 8.37 29.38 20.07
N VAL A 64 8.20 29.44 21.38
CA VAL A 64 9.30 29.68 22.31
C VAL A 64 9.80 28.34 22.86
N TYR A 65 11.09 28.10 22.67
CA TYR A 65 11.85 27.06 23.33
C TYR A 65 12.67 27.72 24.43
N SER A 66 12.71 27.11 25.60
CA SER A 66 13.45 27.64 26.75
C SER A 66 14.34 26.58 27.34
N MET A 67 15.56 26.97 27.68
CA MET A 67 16.59 26.09 28.23
C MET A 67 17.07 26.65 29.56
N ILE A 68 17.07 25.81 30.59
CA ILE A 68 17.65 26.13 31.91
C ILE A 68 18.91 25.30 32.09
N TYR A 69 19.96 25.95 32.56
CA TYR A 69 21.24 25.33 32.82
C TYR A 69 21.61 25.40 34.31
N ASP A 70 22.34 24.41 34.82
CA ASP A 70 22.98 24.51 36.13
C ASP A 70 24.21 25.44 36.10
N THR A 71 24.83 25.69 37.26
CA THR A 71 26.02 26.55 37.38
C THR A 71 27.26 26.02 36.67
N ARG A 72 27.23 24.77 36.19
CA ARG A 72 28.28 24.12 35.39
C ARG A 72 27.92 24.09 33.89
N GLY A 73 26.76 24.64 33.53
CA GLY A 73 26.26 24.73 32.17
C GLY A 73 25.44 23.52 31.71
N ASN A 74 25.17 22.50 32.53
CA ASN A 74 24.40 21.33 32.09
C ASN A 74 22.93 21.67 31.89
N LEU A 75 22.28 21.19 30.82
CA LEU A 75 20.88 21.48 30.49
C LEU A 75 19.94 20.72 31.43
N THR A 76 19.44 21.37 32.48
CA THR A 76 18.56 20.74 33.48
C THR A 76 17.10 20.74 33.10
N GLN A 77 16.69 21.66 32.21
CA GLN A 77 15.32 21.71 31.71
C GLN A 77 15.28 22.21 30.27
N LEU A 78 14.52 21.51 29.42
CA LEU A 78 14.08 21.98 28.12
C LEU A 78 12.56 22.12 28.17
N THR A 79 12.06 23.31 27.88
CA THR A 79 10.64 23.57 27.67
C THR A 79 10.40 23.81 26.20
N GLU A 80 9.63 22.93 25.59
CA GLU A 80 9.19 23.02 24.21
C GLU A 80 7.84 23.77 24.10
N PRO A 81 7.47 24.21 22.89
CA PRO A 81 6.16 24.82 22.63
C PRO A 81 5.02 23.90 23.08
N GLY A 82 4.00 24.48 23.72
CA GLY A 82 2.91 23.71 24.35
C GLY A 82 3.19 23.32 25.81
N ASN A 83 4.28 23.81 26.41
CA ASN A 83 4.68 23.57 27.80
C ASN A 83 5.05 22.10 28.09
N SER A 84 5.56 21.42 27.07
CA SER A 84 6.18 20.10 27.21
C SER A 84 7.55 20.28 27.87
N ILE A 85 7.70 19.73 29.07
CA ILE A 85 8.88 19.95 29.91
C ILE A 85 9.67 18.66 30.01
N TYR A 86 10.92 18.71 29.57
CA TYR A 86 11.91 17.66 29.79
C TYR A 86 12.86 18.13 30.86
N THR A 87 13.18 17.27 31.82
CA THR A 87 14.18 17.57 32.85
C THR A 87 15.30 16.55 32.86
N ALA A 88 16.47 16.97 33.30
CA ALA A 88 17.63 16.11 33.51
C ALA A 88 18.34 16.49 34.82
N ALA A 89 18.75 15.47 35.56
CA ALA A 89 19.58 15.58 36.74
C ALA A 89 20.99 15.10 36.38
N TYR A 90 22.02 15.79 36.91
CA TYR A 90 23.42 15.53 36.58
C TYR A 90 24.25 15.27 37.85
N ALA A 91 25.16 14.31 37.78
CA ALA A 91 26.19 14.09 38.80
C ALA A 91 27.26 15.20 38.78
N ALA A 92 28.17 15.17 39.76
CA ALA A 92 29.26 16.14 39.91
C ALA A 92 30.17 16.24 38.66
N ASN A 93 30.33 15.13 37.94
CA ASN A 93 31.15 14.99 36.74
C ASN A 93 30.42 15.31 35.42
N GLY A 94 29.12 15.66 35.45
CA GLY A 94 28.33 16.01 34.26
C GLY A 94 27.54 14.84 33.64
N ASP A 95 27.57 13.66 34.28
CA ASP A 95 26.78 12.50 33.85
C ASP A 95 25.30 12.67 34.20
N ILE A 96 24.39 12.34 33.29
CA ILE A 96 22.94 12.39 33.52
C ILE A 96 22.54 11.25 34.47
N THR A 97 22.15 11.52 35.70
CA THR A 97 21.71 10.48 36.67
C THR A 97 20.22 10.19 36.60
N GLY A 98 19.44 11.12 36.06
CA GLY A 98 18.01 10.96 35.85
C GLY A 98 17.49 11.90 34.78
N SER A 99 16.41 11.51 34.13
CA SER A 99 15.67 12.37 33.21
C SER A 99 14.18 12.13 33.34
N THR A 100 13.39 13.15 33.03
CA THR A 100 11.94 13.05 32.99
C THR A 100 11.49 13.58 31.64
N ASP A 101 10.70 12.79 30.91
CA ASP A 101 10.10 13.24 29.65
C ASP A 101 8.87 14.15 29.90
N ALA A 102 8.30 14.70 28.84
CA ALA A 102 7.11 15.55 28.91
C ALA A 102 5.87 14.86 29.51
N ASN A 103 5.86 13.53 29.61
CA ASN A 103 4.79 12.73 30.20
C ASN A 103 5.00 12.46 31.70
N GLY A 104 6.11 12.92 32.28
CA GLY A 104 6.48 12.60 33.66
C GLY A 104 7.09 11.20 33.81
N ASN A 105 7.45 10.52 32.72
CA ASN A 105 8.15 9.25 32.80
C ASN A 105 9.58 9.50 33.27
N VAL A 106 9.92 8.95 34.42
CA VAL A 106 11.23 9.11 35.03
C VAL A 106 12.13 7.96 34.59
N TYR A 107 13.30 8.33 34.08
CA TYR A 107 14.39 7.44 33.74
C TYR A 107 15.54 7.67 34.72
N SER A 108 16.18 6.59 35.16
CA SER A 108 17.39 6.63 35.96
C SER A 108 18.55 5.95 35.25
N TYR A 109 19.74 6.49 35.45
CA TYR A 109 20.94 6.08 34.76
C TYR A 109 22.01 5.73 35.79
N THR A 110 22.69 4.61 35.58
CA THR A 110 23.94 4.30 36.30
C THR A 110 25.11 4.31 35.34
N TYR A 111 26.31 4.44 35.87
CA TYR A 111 27.54 4.53 35.11
C TYR A 111 28.55 3.51 35.62
N ASP A 112 29.39 3.00 34.73
CA ASP A 112 30.52 2.17 35.12
C ASP A 112 31.68 3.00 35.68
N ALA A 113 32.75 2.34 36.14
CA ALA A 113 33.92 3.01 36.72
C ALA A 113 34.66 3.96 35.76
N TYR A 114 34.35 3.92 34.47
CA TYR A 114 34.95 4.75 33.43
C TYR A 114 34.03 5.89 32.98
N GLY A 115 32.84 6.05 33.60
CA GLY A 115 31.89 7.10 33.26
C GLY A 115 31.02 6.81 32.03
N ASN A 116 30.94 5.55 31.58
CA ASN A 116 30.00 5.18 30.51
C ASN A 116 28.65 4.76 31.11
N PRO A 117 27.51 5.10 30.47
CA PRO A 117 26.21 4.62 30.91
C PRO A 117 26.19 3.09 30.99
N ALA A 118 25.80 2.55 32.15
CA ALA A 118 25.80 1.13 32.48
C ALA A 118 24.38 0.55 32.61
N THR A 119 23.42 1.28 33.18
CA THR A 119 22.01 0.86 33.17
C THR A 119 21.09 2.05 32.91
N VAL A 120 19.96 1.80 32.26
CA VAL A 120 18.85 2.75 32.13
C VAL A 120 17.59 2.05 32.59
N THR A 121 16.96 2.57 33.64
CA THR A 121 15.68 2.07 34.15
C THR A 121 14.61 3.11 33.88
N GLY A 122 13.43 2.68 33.42
CA GLY A 122 12.30 3.56 33.14
C GLY A 122 10.97 2.94 33.60
N PRO A 123 9.84 3.61 33.31
CA PRO A 123 8.51 3.14 33.72
C PRO A 123 8.13 1.78 33.13
N ASN A 124 7.09 1.16 33.70
CA ASN A 124 6.50 -0.11 33.22
C ASN A 124 7.52 -1.26 33.04
N GLY A 125 8.57 -1.28 33.89
CA GLY A 125 9.61 -2.31 33.87
C GLY A 125 10.61 -2.17 32.72
N TYR A 126 10.67 -1.02 32.04
CA TYR A 126 11.74 -0.74 31.08
C TYR A 126 13.09 -0.78 31.80
N HIS A 127 14.00 -1.63 31.32
CA HIS A 127 15.32 -1.77 31.90
C HIS A 127 16.31 -2.19 30.81
N ALA A 128 17.32 -1.36 30.59
CA ALA A 128 18.43 -1.60 29.68
C ALA A 128 19.73 -1.69 30.48
N VAL A 129 20.63 -2.59 30.09
CA VAL A 129 22.00 -2.64 30.61
C VAL A 129 22.94 -2.49 29.43
N LEU A 130 23.85 -1.55 29.58
CA LEU A 130 24.90 -1.16 28.67
C LEU A 130 26.21 -1.62 29.33
N THR A 131 27.09 -2.28 28.60
CA THR A 131 28.43 -2.56 29.09
C THR A 131 29.43 -2.02 28.11
N SER A 132 30.40 -1.28 28.59
CA SER A 132 31.55 -0.84 27.83
C SER A 132 32.71 -1.84 27.99
N ASP A 133 33.63 -1.90 27.03
CA ASP A 133 34.95 -2.50 27.24
C ASP A 133 35.87 -1.53 28.00
N ALA A 134 37.09 -1.95 28.35
CA ALA A 134 38.06 -1.12 29.09
C ALA A 134 38.51 0.15 28.33
N ARG A 135 38.09 0.36 27.07
CA ARG A 135 38.34 1.55 26.25
C ARG A 135 37.11 2.46 26.14
N GLY A 136 35.98 2.11 26.78
CA GLY A 136 34.72 2.85 26.70
C GLY A 136 33.85 2.49 25.49
N GLU A 137 34.23 1.49 24.70
CA GLU A 137 33.44 1.06 23.55
C GLU A 137 32.24 0.23 23.99
N PHE A 138 31.02 0.61 23.57
CA PHE A 138 29.79 -0.07 23.98
C PHE A 138 29.71 -1.50 23.39
N GLY A 139 29.99 -2.51 24.23
CA GLY A 139 29.94 -3.93 23.88
C GLY A 139 28.54 -4.56 23.82
N ILE A 140 27.44 -3.82 24.08
CA ILE A 140 26.07 -4.38 24.06
C ILE A 140 25.12 -3.51 23.24
N LEU A 141 24.48 -4.13 22.25
CA LEU A 141 23.36 -3.54 21.52
C LEU A 141 22.07 -4.32 21.82
N TYR A 142 21.27 -3.79 22.76
CA TYR A 142 19.90 -4.21 23.11
C TYR A 142 19.73 -5.56 23.84
N ARG A 143 18.92 -5.55 24.92
CA ARG A 143 18.39 -6.74 25.59
C ARG A 143 16.94 -6.99 25.14
N CYS A 144 16.71 -8.00 24.30
CA CYS A 144 15.36 -8.53 24.04
C CYS A 144 15.04 -9.59 25.12
N ARG A 145 14.09 -9.36 26.04
CA ARG A 145 13.68 -10.37 27.05
C ARG A 145 14.84 -11.07 27.78
N ASN A 146 15.81 -10.29 28.29
CA ASN A 146 17.04 -10.77 28.95
C ASN A 146 18.07 -11.48 28.04
N ASN A 147 17.89 -11.47 26.72
CA ASN A 147 18.85 -12.02 25.76
C ASN A 147 19.76 -10.93 25.22
N THR A 148 21.07 -11.21 25.15
CA THR A 148 22.11 -10.19 24.89
C THR A 148 22.69 -10.34 23.49
N HIS A 149 22.73 -9.25 22.71
CA HIS A 149 23.66 -9.16 21.59
C HIS A 149 24.98 -8.57 22.07
N THR A 150 26.10 -9.08 21.58
CA THR A 150 27.43 -8.55 21.88
C THR A 150 28.07 -7.94 20.65
N ALA A 151 28.66 -6.75 20.79
CA ALA A 151 29.47 -6.12 19.76
C ALA A 151 30.95 -6.27 20.10
N GLN A 152 31.79 -6.47 19.09
CA GLN A 152 33.24 -6.42 19.22
C GLN A 152 33.77 -5.37 18.26
N PHE A 153 34.76 -4.61 18.71
CA PHE A 153 35.42 -3.56 17.94
C PHE A 153 36.87 -3.94 17.69
N ASP A 154 37.45 -3.44 16.60
CA ASP A 154 38.87 -3.59 16.34
C ASP A 154 39.73 -2.62 17.19
N ILE A 155 41.03 -2.55 16.93
CA ILE A 155 41.96 -1.68 17.67
C ILE A 155 41.72 -0.19 17.42
N LEU A 156 40.99 0.17 16.37
CA LEU A 156 40.64 1.54 15.99
C LEU A 156 39.18 1.87 16.35
N SER A 157 38.57 1.09 17.24
CA SER A 157 37.18 1.28 17.68
C SER A 157 36.12 1.16 16.57
N ARG A 158 36.43 0.43 15.49
CA ARG A 158 35.46 0.14 14.42
C ARG A 158 34.74 -1.17 14.68
N LEU A 159 33.44 -1.22 14.43
CA LEU A 159 32.60 -2.40 14.68
C LEU A 159 33.08 -3.61 13.87
N LYS A 160 33.68 -4.60 14.50
CA LYS A 160 34.22 -5.80 13.85
C LYS A 160 33.21 -6.94 13.79
N LYS A 161 32.37 -7.07 14.82
CA LYS A 161 31.48 -8.24 14.95
C LYS A 161 30.25 -7.91 15.79
N ILE A 162 29.08 -8.37 15.37
CA ILE A 162 27.89 -8.45 16.21
C ILE A 162 27.51 -9.92 16.37
N THR A 163 27.38 -10.38 17.61
CA THR A 163 26.90 -11.71 17.97
C THR A 163 25.49 -11.59 18.50
N ASP A 164 24.55 -12.37 17.97
CA ASP A 164 23.19 -12.43 18.52
C ASP A 164 23.11 -13.39 19.72
N PRO A 165 21.98 -13.41 20.47
CA PRO A 165 21.82 -14.28 21.63
C PRO A 165 21.98 -15.78 21.39
N PHE A 166 21.97 -16.23 20.12
CA PHE A 166 22.17 -17.61 19.73
C PHE A 166 23.59 -17.86 19.20
N SER A 167 24.52 -16.94 19.44
CA SER A 167 25.92 -17.01 18.99
C SER A 167 26.13 -16.90 17.48
N HIS A 168 25.14 -16.40 16.72
CA HIS A 168 25.33 -16.12 15.29
C HIS A 168 25.98 -14.77 15.06
N ASN A 169 26.86 -14.68 14.06
CA ASN A 169 27.81 -13.57 13.94
C ASN A 169 27.61 -12.79 12.63
N LEU A 170 27.40 -11.48 12.70
CA LEU A 170 27.71 -10.55 11.61
C LEU A 170 29.16 -10.10 11.80
N GLN A 171 29.99 -10.20 10.77
CA GLN A 171 31.41 -9.81 10.82
C GLN A 171 31.70 -8.76 9.75
N LEU A 172 32.46 -7.71 10.10
CA LEU A 172 32.86 -6.64 9.21
C LEU A 172 34.39 -6.59 9.15
N ASN A 173 34.93 -6.40 7.94
CA ASN A 173 36.36 -6.18 7.71
C ASN A 173 36.55 -4.83 7.02
N TYR A 174 37.62 -4.15 7.40
CA TYR A 174 37.93 -2.80 6.95
C TYR A 174 39.29 -2.73 6.26
N ASP A 175 39.47 -1.76 5.38
CA ASP A 175 40.80 -1.34 4.93
C ASP A 175 41.48 -0.38 5.94
N GLY A 176 42.63 0.17 5.55
CA GLY A 176 43.38 1.14 6.37
C GLY A 176 42.67 2.50 6.53
N GLU A 177 41.81 2.87 5.58
CA GLU A 177 41.08 4.15 5.56
C GLU A 177 39.74 4.08 6.33
N GLY A 178 39.34 2.89 6.79
CA GLY A 178 38.08 2.71 7.53
C GLY A 178 36.89 2.33 6.67
N ASN A 179 37.08 2.02 5.38
CA ASN A 179 36.01 1.54 4.53
C ASN A 179 35.74 0.05 4.79
N ILE A 180 34.47 -0.36 4.79
CA ILE A 180 34.10 -1.78 4.91
C ILE A 180 34.41 -2.48 3.58
N ILE A 181 35.46 -3.30 3.52
CA ILE A 181 35.85 -4.04 2.30
C ILE A 181 35.17 -5.41 2.19
N SER A 182 34.71 -5.99 3.29
CA SER A 182 33.85 -7.17 3.26
C SER A 182 33.03 -7.31 4.51
N PHE A 183 31.89 -7.99 4.40
CA PHE A 183 31.11 -8.42 5.56
C PHE A 183 30.59 -9.83 5.36
N ALA A 184 30.56 -10.62 6.44
CA ALA A 184 29.96 -11.94 6.49
C ALA A 184 28.70 -11.90 7.35
N ASN A 185 27.58 -12.38 6.81
CA ASN A 185 26.33 -12.44 7.57
C ASN A 185 26.35 -13.57 8.61
N LYS A 186 25.25 -13.72 9.36
CA LYS A 186 25.04 -14.74 10.39
C LYS A 186 25.21 -16.20 9.95
N ASN A 187 25.24 -16.47 8.64
CA ASN A 187 25.51 -17.78 8.05
C ASN A 187 26.93 -17.90 7.46
N ASN A 188 27.83 -16.97 7.79
CA ASN A 188 29.19 -16.84 7.24
C ASN A 188 29.26 -16.60 5.72
N GLU A 189 28.19 -16.10 5.12
CA GLU A 189 28.19 -15.78 3.70
C GLU A 189 28.74 -14.37 3.47
N THR A 190 29.79 -14.25 2.66
CA THR A 190 30.57 -13.01 2.50
C THR A 190 30.14 -12.17 1.31
N SER A 191 29.97 -10.87 1.53
CA SER A 191 29.88 -9.84 0.48
C SER A 191 31.12 -8.95 0.52
N VAL A 192 31.51 -8.39 -0.63
CA VAL A 192 32.74 -7.61 -0.82
C VAL A 192 32.41 -6.25 -1.42
N LEU A 193 33.10 -5.21 -0.94
CA LEU A 193 33.03 -3.86 -1.47
C LEU A 193 34.43 -3.44 -1.92
N ASN A 194 34.52 -2.74 -3.04
CA ASN A 194 35.77 -2.14 -3.51
C ASN A 194 35.59 -0.63 -3.64
N TYR A 195 36.67 0.09 -3.32
CA TYR A 195 36.72 1.54 -3.30
C TYR A 195 37.79 2.04 -4.27
N ASP A 196 37.59 3.24 -4.80
CA ASP A 196 38.65 3.98 -5.50
C ASP A 196 39.57 4.73 -4.53
N ALA A 197 40.59 5.42 -5.07
CA ALA A 197 41.55 6.19 -4.28
C ALA A 197 40.93 7.40 -3.54
N SER A 198 39.66 7.74 -3.80
CA SER A 198 38.91 8.80 -3.11
C SER A 198 37.92 8.22 -2.10
N ASN A 199 38.06 6.95 -1.69
CA ASN A 199 37.19 6.25 -0.75
C ASN A 199 35.73 6.14 -1.19
N ARG A 200 35.47 6.15 -2.51
CA ARG A 200 34.13 5.96 -3.07
C ARG A 200 33.93 4.51 -3.49
N MET A 201 32.80 3.90 -3.12
CA MET A 201 32.50 2.52 -3.48
C MET A 201 32.29 2.40 -5.00
N VAL A 202 33.18 1.70 -5.70
CA VAL A 202 33.10 1.47 -7.16
C VAL A 202 32.55 0.10 -7.51
N LYS A 203 32.52 -0.83 -6.56
CA LYS A 203 32.01 -2.18 -6.79
C LYS A 203 31.45 -2.81 -5.54
N PHE A 204 30.31 -3.48 -5.68
CA PHE A 204 29.73 -4.35 -4.66
C PHE A 204 29.54 -5.74 -5.25
N ARG A 205 29.95 -6.78 -4.52
CA ARG A 205 29.70 -8.18 -4.87
C ARG A 205 29.00 -8.86 -3.71
N ASN A 206 27.79 -9.36 -3.93
CA ASN A 206 27.03 -10.05 -2.87
C ASN A 206 27.53 -11.50 -2.66
N ALA A 207 26.94 -12.18 -1.67
CA ALA A 207 27.24 -13.57 -1.33
C ALA A 207 26.99 -14.61 -2.44
N LYS A 208 26.20 -14.29 -3.48
CA LYS A 208 26.02 -15.14 -4.66
C LYS A 208 27.03 -14.84 -5.77
N GLY A 209 27.84 -13.80 -5.60
CA GLY A 209 28.80 -13.34 -6.60
C GLY A 209 28.23 -12.34 -7.61
N TYR A 210 26.97 -11.90 -7.47
CA TYR A 210 26.37 -10.88 -8.33
C TYR A 210 26.99 -9.51 -8.03
N GLN A 211 27.30 -8.75 -9.08
CA GLN A 211 28.13 -7.54 -8.99
C GLN A 211 27.38 -6.29 -9.42
N THR A 212 27.51 -5.21 -8.66
CA THR A 212 27.11 -3.86 -9.06
C THR A 212 28.36 -3.01 -9.17
N GLU A 213 28.49 -2.24 -10.23
CA GLU A 213 29.63 -1.35 -10.50
C GLU A 213 29.17 0.10 -10.60
N LEU A 214 29.92 1.01 -9.99
CA LEU A 214 29.64 2.44 -9.94
C LEU A 214 30.85 3.21 -10.48
N THR A 215 30.59 4.29 -11.22
CA THR A 215 31.63 5.21 -11.69
C THR A 215 31.28 6.64 -11.28
N TYR A 216 32.28 7.44 -10.97
CA TYR A 216 32.11 8.82 -10.53
C TYR A 216 32.92 9.80 -11.39
N ASP A 217 32.49 11.05 -11.47
CA ASP A 217 33.29 12.14 -12.04
C ASP A 217 34.30 12.70 -11.02
N GLY A 218 35.04 13.75 -11.42
CA GLY A 218 36.00 14.43 -10.56
C GLY A 218 35.37 15.28 -9.44
N MET A 219 34.05 15.51 -9.47
CA MET A 219 33.29 16.26 -8.46
C MET A 219 32.54 15.33 -7.49
N ASN A 220 32.84 14.03 -7.52
CA ASN A 220 32.20 12.98 -6.72
C ASN A 220 30.73 12.70 -7.06
N ASN A 221 30.26 13.12 -8.24
CA ASN A 221 28.93 12.75 -8.70
C ASN A 221 28.95 11.34 -9.28
N LEU A 222 27.90 10.55 -9.01
CA LEU A 222 27.73 9.22 -9.61
C LEU A 222 27.38 9.39 -11.09
N VAL A 223 28.18 8.85 -12.00
CA VAL A 223 27.99 8.99 -13.46
C VAL A 223 27.32 7.75 -14.06
N THR A 224 27.66 6.55 -13.60
CA THR A 224 27.07 5.30 -14.10
C THR A 224 26.89 4.33 -12.96
N GLY A 225 25.72 3.67 -12.92
CA GLY A 225 25.47 2.50 -12.11
C GLY A 225 25.14 1.30 -12.99
N LYS A 226 25.95 0.25 -12.95
CA LYS A 226 25.78 -0.99 -13.71
C LYS A 226 25.40 -2.13 -12.77
N ASN A 227 24.28 -2.78 -13.04
CA ASN A 227 23.79 -3.89 -12.22
C ASN A 227 24.43 -5.23 -12.61
N ALA A 228 24.05 -6.30 -11.89
CA ALA A 228 24.62 -7.64 -12.06
C ALA A 228 24.28 -8.34 -13.39
N LEU A 229 23.32 -7.83 -14.16
CA LEU A 229 23.04 -8.28 -15.52
C LEU A 229 23.75 -7.43 -16.58
N GLY A 230 24.51 -6.41 -16.16
CA GLY A 230 25.23 -5.50 -17.04
C GLY A 230 24.40 -4.33 -17.54
N ASN A 231 23.16 -4.15 -17.08
CA ASN A 231 22.33 -3.01 -17.45
C ASN A 231 22.83 -1.76 -16.72
N SER A 232 22.97 -0.65 -17.44
CA SER A 232 23.55 0.60 -16.93
C SER A 232 22.55 1.75 -16.91
N VAL A 233 22.50 2.48 -15.80
CA VAL A 233 21.89 3.81 -15.72
C VAL A 233 23.02 4.84 -15.79
N SER A 234 22.85 5.90 -16.58
CA SER A 234 23.82 7.00 -16.68
C SER A 234 23.20 8.32 -16.21
N LEU A 235 24.01 9.13 -15.52
CA LEU A 235 23.63 10.40 -14.93
C LEU A 235 24.56 11.50 -15.44
N THR A 236 24.02 12.69 -15.70
CA THR A 236 24.82 13.88 -16.06
C THR A 236 24.50 15.04 -15.14
N TYR A 237 25.48 15.91 -14.94
CA TYR A 237 25.38 17.04 -14.01
C TYR A 237 25.78 18.35 -14.70
N ASP A 238 25.27 19.47 -14.22
CA ASP A 238 25.79 20.78 -14.59
C ASP A 238 27.03 21.16 -13.78
N ASN A 239 27.62 22.33 -14.05
CA ASN A 239 28.80 22.85 -13.36
C ASN A 239 28.55 23.23 -11.88
N ARG A 240 27.32 23.08 -11.39
CA ARG A 240 26.93 23.28 -9.98
C ARG A 240 26.59 21.95 -9.30
N ASN A 241 26.98 20.81 -9.88
CA ASN A 241 26.69 19.46 -9.38
C ASN A 241 25.19 19.12 -9.30
N ARG A 242 24.35 19.76 -10.11
CA ARG A 242 22.92 19.46 -10.17
C ARG A 242 22.62 18.49 -11.30
N LEU A 243 21.77 17.50 -11.04
CA LEU A 243 21.43 16.42 -12.00
C LEU A 243 20.65 16.97 -13.20
N THR A 244 21.22 16.91 -14.39
CA THR A 244 20.58 17.41 -15.63
C THR A 244 19.96 16.32 -16.48
N SER A 245 20.42 15.07 -16.37
CA SER A 245 19.91 13.96 -17.18
C SER A 245 20.03 12.62 -16.46
N ILE A 246 19.02 11.77 -16.62
CA ILE A 246 19.03 10.36 -16.25
C ILE A 246 18.71 9.55 -17.50
N LYS A 247 19.59 8.65 -17.89
CA LYS A 247 19.39 7.70 -18.99
C LYS A 247 19.25 6.29 -18.44
N ASP A 248 18.13 5.63 -18.74
CA ASP A 248 17.90 4.24 -18.35
C ASP A 248 18.68 3.25 -19.25
N PRO A 249 18.75 1.96 -18.87
CA PRO A 249 19.39 0.92 -19.67
C PRO A 249 18.84 0.70 -21.09
N LEU A 250 17.64 1.17 -21.39
CA LEU A 250 17.05 1.13 -22.75
C LEU A 250 17.35 2.40 -23.55
N GLY A 251 18.07 3.36 -22.97
CA GLY A 251 18.43 4.62 -23.60
C GLY A 251 17.38 5.72 -23.45
N HIS A 252 16.29 5.48 -22.70
CA HIS A 252 15.28 6.49 -22.45
C HIS A 252 15.85 7.57 -21.53
N ASN A 253 15.67 8.84 -21.91
CA ASN A 253 16.35 9.95 -21.26
C ASN A 253 15.38 10.96 -20.64
N THR A 254 15.47 11.14 -19.33
CA THR A 254 14.77 12.20 -18.59
C THR A 254 15.73 13.34 -18.34
N THR A 255 15.33 14.58 -18.62
CA THR A 255 16.16 15.77 -18.36
C THR A 255 15.49 16.72 -17.39
N VAL A 256 16.29 17.46 -16.61
CA VAL A 256 15.82 18.42 -15.61
C VAL A 256 16.43 19.79 -15.87
N GLY A 257 15.59 20.82 -15.86
CA GLY A 257 15.99 22.23 -15.95
C GLY A 257 15.89 22.92 -14.59
N TYR A 258 16.78 23.89 -14.34
CA TYR A 258 16.84 24.62 -13.09
C TYR A 258 16.86 26.13 -13.30
N ASP A 259 16.33 26.88 -12.33
CA ASP A 259 16.60 28.32 -12.22
C ASP A 259 17.96 28.60 -11.53
N ALA A 260 18.25 29.88 -11.27
CA ALA A 260 19.48 30.31 -10.61
C ALA A 260 19.56 29.93 -9.12
N ASN A 261 18.42 29.71 -8.45
CA ASN A 261 18.34 29.26 -7.06
C ASN A 261 18.41 27.73 -6.93
N GLY A 262 18.32 26.98 -8.04
CA GLY A 262 18.34 25.53 -8.02
C GLY A 262 16.95 24.89 -7.92
N ASN A 263 15.89 25.67 -8.11
CA ASN A 263 14.55 25.13 -8.24
C ASN A 263 14.38 24.45 -9.59
N ILE A 264 13.67 23.33 -9.62
CA ILE A 264 13.40 22.60 -10.87
C ILE A 264 12.33 23.37 -11.65
N THR A 265 12.69 23.94 -12.80
CA THR A 265 11.74 24.70 -13.62
C THR A 265 11.03 23.82 -14.65
N ALA A 266 11.68 22.75 -15.08
CA ALA A 266 11.13 21.80 -16.02
C ALA A 266 11.65 20.37 -15.79
N SER A 267 10.80 19.38 -16.02
CA SER A 267 11.23 17.99 -16.23
C SER A 267 10.70 17.50 -17.57
N ASN A 268 11.61 17.03 -18.44
CA ASN A 268 11.26 16.45 -19.74
C ASN A 268 11.39 14.95 -19.64
N MET A 269 10.28 14.26 -19.83
CA MET A 269 10.17 12.82 -19.78
C MET A 269 10.53 12.20 -21.13
N PRO A 270 10.97 10.93 -21.17
CA PRO A 270 11.37 10.28 -22.42
C PRO A 270 10.24 10.12 -23.45
N ASN A 271 8.97 10.11 -23.02
CA ASN A 271 7.78 10.12 -23.88
C ASN A 271 7.49 11.49 -24.53
N GLY A 272 8.32 12.51 -24.29
CA GLY A 272 8.12 13.87 -24.77
C GLY A 272 7.19 14.72 -23.88
N GLU A 273 6.68 14.16 -22.77
CA GLU A 273 5.90 14.91 -21.79
C GLU A 273 6.81 15.87 -21.02
N GLN A 274 6.39 17.13 -20.88
CA GLN A 274 7.10 18.15 -20.12
C GLN A 274 6.22 18.62 -18.97
N PHE A 275 6.79 18.63 -17.77
CA PHE A 275 6.20 19.30 -16.60
C PHE A 275 6.96 20.58 -16.32
N THR A 276 6.26 21.67 -16.03
CA THR A 276 6.87 22.90 -15.53
C THR A 276 6.32 23.28 -14.16
N TYR A 277 7.15 23.96 -13.38
CA TYR A 277 6.87 24.29 -11.99
C TYR A 277 7.05 25.79 -11.77
N THR A 278 6.12 26.39 -11.02
CA THR A 278 6.21 27.79 -10.59
C THR A 278 6.46 27.85 -9.09
N TYR A 279 7.14 28.91 -8.64
CA TYR A 279 7.57 29.08 -7.26
C TYR A 279 7.16 30.45 -6.71
N ASP A 280 7.02 30.56 -5.39
CA ASP A 280 6.92 31.84 -4.69
C ASP A 280 8.29 32.43 -4.34
N ALA A 281 8.29 33.60 -3.68
CA ALA A 281 9.48 34.34 -3.29
C ALA A 281 10.35 33.66 -2.22
N VAL A 282 9.92 32.50 -1.67
CA VAL A 282 10.72 31.68 -0.75
C VAL A 282 10.92 30.27 -1.31
N ASN A 283 10.86 30.12 -2.63
CA ASN A 283 11.18 28.90 -3.37
C ASN A 283 10.24 27.70 -3.09
N ARG A 284 8.96 27.96 -2.75
CA ARG A 284 7.93 26.91 -2.59
C ARG A 284 7.10 26.77 -3.86
N ILE A 285 6.72 25.54 -4.24
CA ILE A 285 5.96 25.26 -5.48
C ILE A 285 4.54 25.83 -5.37
N THR A 286 4.19 26.78 -6.23
CA THR A 286 2.83 27.35 -6.31
C THR A 286 1.97 26.72 -7.39
N GLY A 287 2.58 26.09 -8.40
CA GLY A 287 1.87 25.56 -9.55
C GLY A 287 2.66 24.50 -10.30
N ILE A 288 1.92 23.55 -10.87
CA ILE A 288 2.44 22.49 -11.74
C ILE A 288 1.56 22.44 -12.99
N GLN A 289 2.18 22.41 -14.16
CA GLN A 289 1.47 22.27 -15.43
C GLN A 289 2.21 21.33 -16.38
N ASP A 290 1.49 20.78 -17.34
CA ASP A 290 2.05 20.08 -18.51
C ASP A 290 1.58 20.76 -19.80
N ALA A 291 1.94 20.17 -20.95
CA ALA A 291 1.58 20.69 -22.27
C ALA A 291 0.07 20.81 -22.53
N ASN A 292 -0.79 20.11 -21.76
CA ASN A 292 -2.25 20.23 -21.86
C ASN A 292 -2.87 21.11 -20.76
N GLY A 293 -2.07 21.79 -19.94
CA GLY A 293 -2.52 22.83 -19.00
C GLY A 293 -2.16 22.57 -17.54
N SER A 294 -2.79 23.33 -16.64
CA SER A 294 -2.55 23.22 -15.20
C SER A 294 -2.95 21.84 -14.67
N ILE A 295 -2.08 21.26 -13.85
CA ILE A 295 -2.28 20.00 -13.12
C ILE A 295 -2.77 20.30 -11.70
N GLY A 296 -2.22 21.33 -11.07
CA GLY A 296 -2.67 21.82 -9.78
C GLY A 296 -1.82 22.95 -9.23
N SER A 297 -2.30 23.57 -8.15
CA SER A 297 -1.66 24.70 -7.48
C SER A 297 -1.80 24.61 -5.96
N TYR A 298 -0.88 25.26 -5.27
CA TYR A 298 -0.79 25.27 -3.81
C TYR A 298 -0.81 26.70 -3.27
N VAL A 299 -1.49 26.90 -2.15
CA VAL A 299 -1.40 28.13 -1.35
C VAL A 299 -0.86 27.75 0.02
N TYR A 300 0.06 28.57 0.52
CA TYR A 300 0.71 28.36 1.80
C TYR A 300 0.35 29.47 2.78
N ASP A 301 0.33 29.14 4.07
CA ASP A 301 0.41 30.17 5.11
C ASP A 301 1.87 30.62 5.34
N LYS A 302 2.03 31.52 6.31
CA LYS A 302 3.35 31.99 6.77
C LYS A 302 4.18 30.88 7.44
N ASN A 303 3.56 29.82 7.94
CA ASN A 303 4.26 28.74 8.63
C ASN A 303 4.71 27.60 7.67
N ASN A 304 4.62 27.83 6.36
CA ASN A 304 4.89 26.88 5.28
C ASN A 304 3.88 25.72 5.19
N ASN A 305 2.72 25.85 5.81
CA ASN A 305 1.67 24.85 5.70
C ASN A 305 0.84 25.08 4.44
N ILE A 306 0.46 24.01 3.73
CA ILE A 306 -0.46 24.10 2.59
C ILE A 306 -1.87 24.36 3.12
N THR A 307 -2.42 25.54 2.89
CA THR A 307 -3.79 25.91 3.29
C THR A 307 -4.81 25.67 2.21
N SER A 308 -4.38 25.56 0.95
CA SER A 308 -5.25 25.24 -0.17
C SER A 308 -4.51 24.42 -1.23
N PHE A 309 -5.19 23.42 -1.77
CA PHE A 309 -4.81 22.71 -2.99
C PHE A 309 -5.94 22.84 -4.01
N THR A 310 -5.60 23.27 -5.22
CA THR A 310 -6.54 23.32 -6.36
C THR A 310 -6.10 22.33 -7.41
N ASN A 311 -6.99 21.42 -7.82
CA ASN A 311 -6.69 20.45 -8.88
C ASN A 311 -6.90 21.04 -10.29
N SER A 312 -6.63 20.25 -11.33
CA SER A 312 -6.80 20.62 -12.73
C SER A 312 -8.24 20.89 -13.21
N ALA A 313 -9.26 20.58 -12.38
CA ALA A 313 -10.66 20.96 -12.60
C ALA A 313 -11.08 22.23 -11.84
N GLY A 314 -10.20 22.81 -11.01
CA GLY A 314 -10.53 23.93 -10.14
C GLY A 314 -11.18 23.52 -8.81
N SER A 315 -11.30 22.22 -8.51
CA SER A 315 -11.77 21.75 -7.20
C SER A 315 -10.76 22.12 -6.13
N VAL A 316 -11.22 22.78 -5.07
CA VAL A 316 -10.38 23.26 -3.96
C VAL A 316 -10.53 22.35 -2.75
N ILE A 317 -9.41 21.98 -2.15
CA ILE A 317 -9.33 21.39 -0.80
C ILE A 317 -8.68 22.43 0.11
N ALA A 318 -9.40 22.84 1.16
CA ALA A 318 -8.89 23.77 2.16
C ALA A 318 -8.42 23.00 3.41
N VAL A 319 -7.26 23.37 3.95
CA VAL A 319 -6.67 22.73 5.14
C VAL A 319 -6.44 23.80 6.21
N LEU A 320 -6.92 23.53 7.42
CA LEU A 320 -6.64 24.33 8.60
C LEU A 320 -5.69 23.57 9.52
N TYR A 321 -4.86 24.35 10.21
CA TYR A 321 -3.89 23.87 11.16
C TYR A 321 -4.21 24.44 12.54
N ASP A 322 -3.89 23.69 13.60
CA ASP A 322 -3.90 24.23 14.95
C ASP A 322 -2.64 25.07 15.22
N ASN A 323 -2.53 25.63 16.43
CA ASN A 323 -1.39 26.47 16.82
C ASN A 323 -0.04 25.73 16.83
N HIS A 324 -0.06 24.39 16.81
CA HIS A 324 1.15 23.56 16.70
C HIS A 324 1.45 23.15 15.24
N ASN A 325 0.76 23.74 14.25
CA ASN A 325 0.86 23.43 12.82
C ASN A 325 0.45 21.99 12.46
N ARG A 326 -0.46 21.39 13.24
CA ARG A 326 -1.02 20.07 12.92
C ARG A 326 -2.35 20.26 12.21
N ILE A 327 -2.66 19.39 11.24
CA ILE A 327 -3.94 19.46 10.51
C ILE A 327 -5.09 19.31 11.50
N SER A 328 -5.92 20.33 11.65
CA SER A 328 -7.10 20.30 12.52
C SER A 328 -8.39 20.10 11.72
N LYS A 329 -8.43 20.54 10.46
CA LYS A 329 -9.60 20.39 9.58
C LYS A 329 -9.20 20.34 8.11
N MET A 330 -9.82 19.45 7.35
CA MET A 330 -9.74 19.39 5.88
C MET A 330 -11.12 19.50 5.29
N THR A 331 -11.36 20.51 4.46
CA THR A 331 -12.66 20.77 3.79
C THR A 331 -12.52 20.49 2.30
N ASP A 332 -13.38 19.64 1.75
CA ASP A 332 -13.40 19.35 0.32
C ASP A 332 -14.18 20.38 -0.51
N ALA A 333 -14.18 20.22 -1.83
CA ALA A 333 -14.78 21.15 -2.77
C ALA A 333 -16.32 21.30 -2.64
N LEU A 334 -16.98 20.44 -1.85
CA LEU A 334 -18.42 20.53 -1.55
C LEU A 334 -18.70 21.18 -0.19
N GLY A 335 -17.66 21.64 0.51
CA GLY A 335 -17.78 22.20 1.86
C GLY A 335 -17.83 21.16 2.98
N ASN A 336 -17.68 19.87 2.67
CA ASN A 336 -17.69 18.81 3.66
C ASN A 336 -16.32 18.65 4.32
N ALA A 337 -16.27 18.49 5.64
CA ALA A 337 -15.01 18.51 6.37
C ALA A 337 -14.74 17.30 7.27
N VAL A 338 -13.47 16.88 7.32
CA VAL A 338 -12.92 15.97 8.34
C VAL A 338 -12.18 16.81 9.37
N GLN A 339 -12.32 16.49 10.65
CA GLN A 339 -11.66 17.20 11.76
C GLN A 339 -10.81 16.24 12.60
N LEU A 340 -9.68 16.73 13.09
CA LEU A 340 -8.76 15.99 13.95
C LEU A 340 -8.54 16.76 15.25
N SER A 341 -8.52 16.04 16.37
CA SER A 341 -8.08 16.58 17.66
C SER A 341 -6.85 15.81 18.14
N TYR A 342 -6.03 16.48 18.93
CA TYR A 342 -4.77 15.93 19.42
C TYR A 342 -4.58 16.22 20.91
N ASP A 343 -3.77 15.38 21.55
CA ASP A 343 -3.23 15.70 22.88
C ASP A 343 -2.02 16.64 22.77
N GLN A 344 -1.39 16.94 23.90
CA GLN A 344 -0.19 17.78 23.99
C GLN A 344 1.06 17.09 23.38
N ASN A 345 1.03 15.76 23.26
CA ASN A 345 2.13 14.94 22.74
C ASN A 345 2.00 14.65 21.23
N ASN A 346 1.11 15.35 20.53
CA ASN A 346 0.83 15.19 19.10
C ASN A 346 0.19 13.86 18.70
N HIS A 347 -0.42 13.14 19.63
CA HIS A 347 -1.23 11.98 19.29
C HIS A 347 -2.65 12.40 18.92
N VAL A 348 -3.24 11.75 17.92
CA VAL A 348 -4.63 11.95 17.54
C VAL A 348 -5.54 11.39 18.65
N LEU A 349 -6.38 12.23 19.24
CA LEU A 349 -7.39 11.82 20.22
C LEU A 349 -8.71 11.46 19.56
N SER A 350 -9.09 12.20 18.52
CA SER A 350 -10.28 11.90 17.73
C SER A 350 -10.12 12.28 16.26
N ALA A 351 -10.84 11.55 15.41
CA ALA A 351 -11.03 11.93 14.01
C ALA A 351 -12.53 11.89 13.68
N THR A 352 -13.09 13.06 13.40
CA THR A 352 -14.50 13.28 13.06
C THR A 352 -14.67 13.35 11.56
N ASP A 353 -15.58 12.54 11.02
CA ASP A 353 -15.87 12.49 9.59
C ASP A 353 -16.84 13.61 9.14
N ARG A 354 -17.18 13.65 7.85
CA ARG A 354 -18.05 14.68 7.24
C ARG A 354 -19.52 14.56 7.63
N ASN A 355 -19.91 13.46 8.29
CA ASN A 355 -21.24 13.26 8.87
C ASN A 355 -21.25 13.62 10.36
N GLY A 356 -20.10 13.95 10.97
CA GLY A 356 -19.97 14.27 12.39
C GLY A 356 -19.70 13.07 13.30
N ALA A 357 -19.55 11.86 12.75
CA ALA A 357 -19.23 10.67 13.54
C ALA A 357 -17.72 10.55 13.78
N SER A 358 -17.32 10.13 14.98
CA SER A 358 -15.91 10.18 15.42
C SER A 358 -15.36 8.83 15.83
N VAL A 359 -14.09 8.58 15.52
CA VAL A 359 -13.30 7.55 16.20
C VAL A 359 -12.47 8.18 17.31
N HIS A 360 -12.12 7.40 18.34
CA HIS A 360 -11.36 7.87 19.49
C HIS A 360 -10.19 6.94 19.83
N TYR A 361 -9.08 7.52 20.28
CA TYR A 361 -7.89 6.80 20.71
C TYR A 361 -7.52 7.18 22.15
N THR A 362 -7.01 6.22 22.90
CA THR A 362 -6.30 6.49 24.15
C THR A 362 -4.90 5.89 24.09
N TYR A 363 -3.99 6.47 24.87
CA TYR A 363 -2.59 6.10 24.90
C TYR A 363 -2.18 5.70 26.32
N ASP A 364 -1.23 4.78 26.44
CA ASP A 364 -0.57 4.50 27.71
C ASP A 364 0.53 5.52 28.02
N SER A 365 1.16 5.42 29.19
CA SER A 365 2.22 6.36 29.60
C SER A 365 3.46 6.33 28.68
N LEU A 366 3.62 5.29 27.86
CA LEU A 366 4.70 5.17 26.88
C LEU A 366 4.24 5.57 25.47
N ASN A 367 3.14 6.33 25.35
CA ASN A 367 2.60 6.84 24.09
C ASN A 367 2.14 5.75 23.09
N ARG A 368 1.82 4.55 23.58
CA ARG A 368 1.32 3.45 22.74
C ARG A 368 -0.21 3.42 22.77
N VAL A 369 -0.86 3.09 21.65
CA VAL A 369 -2.33 2.99 21.59
C VAL A 369 -2.80 1.93 22.57
N LYS A 370 -3.59 2.34 23.57
CA LYS A 370 -4.17 1.47 24.59
C LYS A 370 -5.58 1.03 24.21
N THR A 371 -6.38 1.96 23.68
CA THR A 371 -7.71 1.67 23.19
C THR A 371 -8.03 2.40 21.90
N PHE A 372 -8.91 1.79 21.10
CA PHE A 372 -9.54 2.40 19.93
C PHE A 372 -11.05 2.22 20.02
N THR A 373 -11.80 3.30 19.89
CA THR A 373 -13.27 3.28 19.82
C THR A 373 -13.71 3.71 18.42
N ASP A 374 -14.50 2.87 17.76
CA ASP A 374 -15.00 3.16 16.41
C ASP A 374 -16.18 4.16 16.39
N LYS A 375 -16.66 4.50 15.19
CA LYS A 375 -17.76 5.47 14.99
C LYS A 375 -19.12 5.02 15.51
N ASN A 376 -19.27 3.73 15.82
CA ASN A 376 -20.47 3.16 16.40
C ASN A 376 -20.33 2.99 17.93
N GLY A 377 -19.18 3.35 18.52
CA GLY A 377 -18.92 3.26 19.95
C GLY A 377 -18.29 1.94 20.40
N PHE A 378 -17.87 1.08 19.47
CA PHE A 378 -17.30 -0.23 19.81
C PHE A 378 -15.79 -0.15 20.09
N LEU A 379 -15.35 -0.83 21.15
CA LEU A 379 -14.02 -0.68 21.76
C LEU A 379 -13.09 -1.85 21.40
N VAL A 380 -11.84 -1.54 21.04
CA VAL A 380 -10.72 -2.47 20.95
C VAL A 380 -9.68 -2.11 22.00
N THR A 381 -9.09 -3.10 22.68
CA THR A 381 -8.02 -2.87 23.66
C THR A 381 -6.74 -3.63 23.30
N PHE A 382 -5.60 -3.00 23.59
CA PHE A 382 -4.27 -3.54 23.33
C PHE A 382 -3.48 -3.73 24.62
N GLY A 383 -2.90 -4.92 24.79
CA GLY A 383 -1.95 -5.24 25.85
C GLY A 383 -0.53 -5.34 25.29
N TYR A 384 0.45 -4.84 26.04
CA TYR A 384 1.86 -4.85 25.66
C TYR A 384 2.74 -5.48 26.74
N ASP A 385 3.88 -6.04 26.32
CA ASP A 385 4.98 -6.33 27.24
C ASP A 385 5.91 -5.11 27.46
N ALA A 386 6.90 -5.28 28.33
CA ALA A 386 7.90 -4.25 28.64
C ALA A 386 8.86 -3.94 27.46
N GLN A 387 8.86 -4.76 26.40
CA GLN A 387 9.63 -4.52 25.18
C GLN A 387 8.81 -3.80 24.09
N GLY A 388 7.52 -3.52 24.35
CA GLY A 388 6.64 -2.86 23.40
C GLY A 388 5.93 -3.80 22.43
N ASN A 389 6.06 -5.11 22.59
CA ASN A 389 5.34 -6.05 21.74
C ASN A 389 3.88 -6.16 22.16
N VAL A 390 2.95 -6.22 21.22
CA VAL A 390 1.53 -6.51 21.50
C VAL A 390 1.43 -7.95 21.99
N THR A 391 0.99 -8.17 23.22
CA THR A 391 0.78 -9.51 23.80
C THR A 391 -0.67 -9.94 23.75
N GLN A 392 -1.59 -8.98 23.68
CA GLN A 392 -3.03 -9.20 23.70
C GLN A 392 -3.75 -8.19 22.82
N LEU A 393 -4.71 -8.67 22.04
CA LEU A 393 -5.71 -7.83 21.37
C LEU A 393 -7.09 -8.35 21.80
N GLN A 394 -7.88 -7.47 22.42
CA GLN A 394 -9.28 -7.74 22.72
C GLN A 394 -10.14 -7.00 21.71
N ASP A 395 -10.93 -7.76 20.95
CA ASP A 395 -11.81 -7.22 19.92
C ASP A 395 -13.11 -6.62 20.50
N GLN A 396 -13.93 -6.03 19.63
CA GLN A 396 -15.17 -5.36 19.99
C GLN A 396 -16.25 -6.26 20.61
N ASN A 397 -16.13 -7.59 20.44
CA ASN A 397 -17.00 -8.59 21.06
C ASN A 397 -16.36 -9.21 22.32
N ASN A 398 -15.28 -8.60 22.85
CA ASN A 398 -14.48 -9.06 23.98
C ASN A 398 -13.70 -10.37 23.75
N HIS A 399 -13.53 -10.83 22.51
CA HIS A 399 -12.70 -11.99 22.23
C HIS A 399 -11.22 -11.61 22.23
N ILE A 400 -10.38 -12.52 22.74
CA ILE A 400 -8.96 -12.27 22.97
C ILE A 400 -8.11 -13.09 21.99
N THR A 401 -7.24 -12.40 21.25
CA THR A 401 -6.10 -12.99 20.55
C THR A 401 -4.84 -12.68 21.34
N THR A 402 -4.00 -13.69 21.60
CA THR A 402 -2.71 -13.50 22.29
C THR A 402 -1.53 -13.81 21.38
N TYR A 403 -0.43 -13.11 21.63
CA TYR A 403 0.81 -13.23 20.88
C TYR A 403 1.94 -13.58 21.84
N ALA A 404 2.59 -14.71 21.58
CA ALA A 404 3.83 -15.09 22.23
C ALA A 404 4.97 -14.92 21.25
N TYR A 405 6.14 -14.55 21.75
CA TYR A 405 7.30 -14.21 20.96
C TYR A 405 8.52 -15.00 21.44
N ASP A 406 9.50 -15.16 20.56
CA ASP A 406 10.79 -15.76 20.91
C ASP A 406 11.75 -14.76 21.58
N SER A 407 12.96 -15.22 21.89
CA SER A 407 14.03 -14.43 22.50
C SER A 407 14.54 -13.27 21.62
N LEU A 408 14.20 -13.24 20.33
CA LEU A 408 14.56 -12.18 19.38
C LEU A 408 13.37 -11.27 19.04
N ASN A 409 12.32 -11.25 19.87
CA ASN A 409 11.10 -10.47 19.64
C ASN A 409 10.38 -10.81 18.30
N ARG A 410 10.49 -12.05 17.82
CA ARG A 410 9.72 -12.53 16.66
C ARG A 410 8.50 -13.29 17.15
N VAL A 411 7.37 -13.17 16.44
CA VAL A 411 6.14 -13.89 16.80
C VAL A 411 6.39 -15.40 16.74
N LYS A 412 6.28 -16.08 17.87
CA LYS A 412 6.44 -17.53 17.97
C LYS A 412 5.10 -18.24 17.90
N THR A 413 4.07 -17.69 18.55
CA THR A 413 2.72 -18.27 18.60
C THR A 413 1.68 -17.16 18.51
N VAL A 414 0.64 -17.38 17.72
CA VAL A 414 -0.59 -16.58 17.74
C VAL A 414 -1.73 -17.49 18.17
N THR A 415 -2.37 -17.19 19.30
CA THR A 415 -3.49 -17.96 19.84
C THR A 415 -4.78 -17.17 19.64
N TYR A 416 -5.73 -17.76 18.92
CA TYR A 416 -7.01 -17.15 18.57
C TYR A 416 -8.07 -17.41 19.65
N PRO A 417 -9.20 -16.68 19.60
CA PRO A 417 -10.36 -16.99 20.43
C PRO A 417 -10.78 -18.46 20.28
N GLY A 418 -10.93 -19.17 21.40
CA GLY A 418 -11.20 -20.62 21.41
C GLY A 418 -9.96 -21.52 21.50
N GLY A 419 -8.75 -20.95 21.57
CA GLY A 419 -7.52 -21.68 21.91
C GLY A 419 -6.79 -22.35 20.75
N SER A 420 -7.34 -22.29 19.52
CA SER A 420 -6.58 -22.66 18.32
C SER A 420 -5.40 -21.70 18.12
N PHE A 421 -4.30 -22.18 17.54
CA PHE A 421 -3.09 -21.36 17.40
C PHE A 421 -2.27 -21.68 16.14
N LYS A 422 -1.55 -20.66 15.64
CA LYS A 422 -0.47 -20.81 14.67
C LYS A 422 0.89 -20.71 15.38
N GLN A 423 1.89 -21.44 14.91
CA GLN A 423 3.28 -21.35 15.40
C GLN A 423 4.26 -21.13 14.26
N TYR A 424 5.30 -20.36 14.52
CA TYR A 424 6.32 -19.96 13.56
C TYR A 424 7.71 -20.38 14.04
N THR A 425 8.52 -20.86 13.10
CA THR A 425 9.97 -21.04 13.31
C THR A 425 10.73 -20.19 12.30
N TYR A 426 11.99 -19.87 12.62
CA TYR A 426 12.80 -18.95 11.83
C TYR A 426 14.23 -19.44 11.69
N ASP A 427 14.88 -19.07 10.58
CA ASP A 427 16.32 -19.15 10.43
C ASP A 427 17.05 -17.98 11.11
N ASN A 428 18.38 -17.95 10.99
CA ASN A 428 19.26 -16.94 11.56
C ASN A 428 19.14 -15.56 10.89
N LYS A 429 18.60 -15.53 9.66
CA LYS A 429 18.29 -14.31 8.90
C LYS A 429 16.87 -13.80 9.16
N ARG A 430 16.13 -14.43 10.11
CA ARG A 430 14.74 -14.12 10.47
C ARG A 430 13.73 -14.47 9.37
N ASN A 431 14.10 -15.30 8.39
CA ASN A 431 13.15 -15.86 7.45
C ASN A 431 12.33 -16.96 8.15
N VAL A 432 11.03 -17.06 7.84
CA VAL A 432 10.14 -18.09 8.41
C VAL A 432 10.48 -19.44 7.80
N THR A 433 10.99 -20.40 8.58
CA THR A 433 11.34 -21.75 8.09
C THR A 433 10.19 -22.73 8.15
N SER A 434 9.25 -22.54 9.09
CA SER A 434 8.02 -23.30 9.13
C SER A 434 6.86 -22.53 9.75
N VAL A 435 5.64 -22.91 9.33
CA VAL A 435 4.38 -22.45 9.92
C VAL A 435 3.54 -23.66 10.26
N ARG A 436 3.31 -23.93 11.55
CA ARG A 436 2.25 -24.84 12.00
C ARG A 436 0.92 -24.11 11.94
N LEU A 437 -0.04 -24.66 11.20
CA LEU A 437 -1.40 -24.15 11.08
C LEU A 437 -2.24 -24.54 12.30
N THR A 438 -3.46 -24.01 12.37
CA THR A 438 -4.39 -24.25 13.48
C THR A 438 -4.91 -25.69 13.49
N ASP A 439 -4.93 -26.38 12.35
CA ASP A 439 -5.20 -27.82 12.25
C ASP A 439 -4.03 -28.73 12.68
N GLY A 440 -2.87 -28.16 12.97
CA GLY A 440 -1.65 -28.88 13.37
C GLY A 440 -0.72 -29.33 12.25
N THR A 441 -1.12 -29.16 11.00
CA THR A 441 -0.25 -29.40 9.84
C THR A 441 0.82 -28.32 9.71
N VAL A 442 1.91 -28.60 8.99
CA VAL A 442 3.09 -27.72 8.92
C VAL A 442 3.48 -27.44 7.48
N LYS A 443 3.67 -26.15 7.18
CA LYS A 443 4.31 -25.67 5.94
C LYS A 443 5.80 -25.47 6.18
N TYR A 444 6.64 -25.82 5.22
CA TYR A 444 8.09 -25.62 5.28
C TYR A 444 8.56 -24.69 4.18
N PHE A 445 9.58 -23.88 4.47
CA PHE A 445 10.12 -22.87 3.56
C PHE A 445 11.65 -22.96 3.53
N GLN A 446 12.23 -22.79 2.35
CA GLN A 446 13.69 -22.78 2.15
C GLN A 446 14.10 -21.52 1.39
N TYR A 447 15.26 -20.98 1.72
CA TYR A 447 15.76 -19.71 1.21
C TYR A 447 17.18 -19.85 0.65
N ASP A 448 17.55 -19.01 -0.30
CA ASP A 448 18.94 -18.89 -0.73
C ASP A 448 19.77 -17.95 0.16
N SER A 449 21.05 -17.76 -0.18
CA SER A 449 21.95 -16.89 0.58
C SER A 449 21.54 -15.40 0.55
N LEU A 450 20.66 -14.99 -0.36
CA LEU A 450 20.11 -13.63 -0.40
C LEU A 450 18.76 -13.53 0.35
N GLY A 451 18.29 -14.60 0.99
CA GLY A 451 17.02 -14.63 1.72
C GLY A 451 15.80 -14.76 0.80
N ARG A 452 15.97 -15.18 -0.46
CA ARG A 452 14.86 -15.36 -1.41
C ARG A 452 14.28 -16.76 -1.28
N LEU A 453 12.95 -16.88 -1.26
CA LEU A 453 12.24 -18.16 -1.10
C LEU A 453 12.51 -19.07 -2.31
N THR A 454 13.23 -20.18 -2.14
CA THR A 454 13.52 -21.13 -3.23
C THR A 454 12.57 -22.31 -3.26
N SER A 455 12.06 -22.71 -2.09
CA SER A 455 11.13 -23.83 -1.98
C SER A 455 10.09 -23.58 -0.90
N ARG A 456 8.85 -24.00 -1.14
CA ARG A 456 7.78 -24.10 -0.15
C ARG A 456 7.11 -25.45 -0.27
N THR A 457 7.04 -26.20 0.82
CA THR A 457 6.39 -27.51 0.87
C THR A 457 5.12 -27.42 1.71
N LEU A 458 3.99 -27.85 1.13
CA LEU A 458 2.71 -27.95 1.81
C LEU A 458 2.56 -29.31 2.52
N PRO A 459 1.66 -29.44 3.51
CA PRO A 459 1.44 -30.69 4.26
C PRO A 459 1.02 -31.89 3.43
N ASP A 460 0.42 -31.67 2.25
CA ASP A 460 0.04 -32.71 1.30
C ASP A 460 1.23 -33.24 0.45
N GLY A 461 2.43 -32.72 0.68
CA GLY A 461 3.64 -33.05 -0.08
C GLY A 461 3.82 -32.25 -1.36
N GLN A 462 2.89 -31.33 -1.71
CA GLN A 462 3.08 -30.45 -2.86
C GLN A 462 4.27 -29.51 -2.60
N VAL A 463 5.23 -29.50 -3.53
CA VAL A 463 6.41 -28.63 -3.48
C VAL A 463 6.26 -27.52 -4.50
N PHE A 464 6.51 -26.29 -4.07
CA PHE A 464 6.64 -25.11 -4.90
C PHE A 464 8.10 -24.74 -5.00
N THR A 465 8.59 -24.46 -6.20
CA THR A 465 9.97 -24.07 -6.45
C THR A 465 10.03 -22.71 -7.14
N PHE A 466 10.94 -21.83 -6.72
CA PHE A 466 11.14 -20.52 -7.33
C PHE A 466 12.60 -20.32 -7.72
N GLY A 467 12.81 -19.90 -8.97
CA GLY A 467 14.10 -19.55 -9.53
C GLY A 467 14.19 -18.04 -9.74
N TYR A 468 15.39 -17.50 -9.59
CA TYR A 468 15.65 -16.07 -9.67
C TYR A 468 16.87 -15.75 -10.51
N ASP A 469 16.85 -14.61 -11.18
CA ASP A 469 18.05 -14.05 -11.81
C ASP A 469 18.95 -13.28 -10.81
N ALA A 470 19.99 -12.63 -11.33
CA ALA A 470 20.96 -11.87 -10.55
C ALA A 470 20.39 -10.60 -9.88
N LEU A 471 19.23 -10.10 -10.33
CA LEU A 471 18.54 -8.95 -9.76
C LEU A 471 17.44 -9.36 -8.76
N GLY A 472 17.23 -10.66 -8.53
CA GLY A 472 16.17 -11.13 -7.63
C GLY A 472 14.80 -11.22 -8.24
N ARG A 473 14.68 -11.16 -9.58
CA ARG A 473 13.41 -11.30 -10.28
C ARG A 473 13.10 -12.79 -10.48
N ILE A 474 11.84 -13.19 -10.33
CA ILE A 474 11.40 -14.59 -10.50
C ILE A 474 11.51 -14.96 -11.97
N THR A 475 12.40 -15.88 -12.34
CA THR A 475 12.52 -16.40 -13.71
C THR A 475 11.75 -17.70 -13.92
N SER A 476 11.51 -18.45 -12.85
CA SER A 476 10.72 -19.68 -12.88
C SER A 476 9.92 -19.88 -11.60
N ALA A 477 8.68 -20.34 -11.71
CA ALA A 477 7.86 -20.75 -10.57
C ALA A 477 7.16 -22.09 -10.90
N GLY A 478 7.45 -23.15 -10.14
CA GLY A 478 6.99 -24.51 -10.43
C GLY A 478 6.24 -25.17 -9.29
N ASN A 479 5.30 -26.05 -9.61
CA ASN A 479 4.66 -27.00 -8.70
C ASN A 479 4.15 -28.23 -9.49
N ASN A 480 3.34 -29.09 -8.86
CA ASN A 480 2.78 -30.29 -9.52
C ASN A 480 1.91 -29.99 -10.76
N SER A 481 1.43 -28.76 -10.94
CA SER A 481 0.64 -28.36 -12.12
C SER A 481 1.53 -27.97 -13.31
N GLY A 482 2.83 -27.74 -13.09
CA GLY A 482 3.78 -27.31 -14.12
C GLY A 482 4.63 -26.11 -13.67
N THR A 483 5.40 -25.56 -14.62
CA THR A 483 6.32 -24.43 -14.37
C THR A 483 5.95 -23.22 -15.22
N VAL A 484 5.81 -22.07 -14.56
CA VAL A 484 5.74 -20.76 -15.21
C VAL A 484 7.17 -20.26 -15.43
N GLN A 485 7.52 -19.94 -16.66
CA GLN A 485 8.80 -19.29 -17.02
C GLN A 485 8.55 -17.82 -17.33
N ILE A 486 9.39 -16.92 -16.83
CA ILE A 486 9.23 -15.46 -16.96
C ILE A 486 10.54 -14.86 -17.46
N THR A 487 10.46 -13.97 -18.45
CA THR A 487 11.60 -13.19 -18.94
C THR A 487 11.36 -11.69 -18.73
N TYR A 488 12.43 -10.91 -18.72
CA TYR A 488 12.40 -9.48 -18.43
C TYR A 488 13.28 -8.69 -19.40
N ASP A 489 12.99 -7.40 -19.55
CA ASP A 489 13.89 -6.45 -20.19
C ASP A 489 14.94 -5.86 -19.21
N ALA A 490 15.75 -4.93 -19.72
CA ALA A 490 16.84 -4.30 -18.99
C ALA A 490 16.38 -3.37 -17.85
N ILE A 491 15.10 -2.95 -17.85
CA ILE A 491 14.50 -2.09 -16.83
C ILE A 491 13.41 -2.81 -16.00
N ASN A 492 13.54 -4.13 -15.88
CA ASN A 492 12.75 -4.99 -14.98
C ASN A 492 11.27 -5.15 -15.33
N ARG A 493 10.88 -4.96 -16.59
CA ARG A 493 9.52 -5.24 -17.06
C ARG A 493 9.45 -6.64 -17.67
N ILE A 494 8.34 -7.36 -17.47
CA ILE A 494 8.15 -8.74 -17.96
C ILE A 494 7.99 -8.74 -19.48
N THR A 495 8.88 -9.40 -20.23
CA THR A 495 8.78 -9.46 -21.71
C THR A 495 8.09 -10.72 -22.21
N SER A 496 8.07 -11.80 -21.40
CA SER A 496 7.23 -12.95 -21.68
C SER A 496 6.91 -13.75 -20.42
N GLU A 497 5.81 -14.49 -20.47
CA GLU A 497 5.57 -15.60 -19.55
C GLU A 497 5.12 -16.84 -20.33
N THR A 498 5.51 -18.03 -19.86
CA THR A 498 5.18 -19.31 -20.50
C THR A 498 4.69 -20.31 -19.47
N PHE A 499 3.56 -20.97 -19.75
CA PHE A 499 3.02 -22.08 -18.95
C PHE A 499 2.31 -23.08 -19.87
N ASP A 500 2.46 -24.39 -19.61
CA ASP A 500 1.85 -25.47 -20.44
C ASP A 500 2.11 -25.30 -21.96
N GLY A 501 3.34 -24.89 -22.32
CA GLY A 501 3.75 -24.66 -23.71
C GLY A 501 3.15 -23.42 -24.37
N ARG A 502 2.43 -22.57 -23.65
CA ARG A 502 1.78 -21.36 -24.18
C ARG A 502 2.48 -20.12 -23.67
N THR A 503 2.88 -19.25 -24.60
CA THR A 503 3.67 -18.05 -24.31
C THR A 503 2.84 -16.80 -24.57
N THR A 504 2.78 -15.92 -23.59
CA THR A 504 2.31 -14.53 -23.77
C THR A 504 3.54 -13.63 -23.82
N ARG A 505 3.61 -12.70 -24.78
CA ARG A 505 4.74 -11.76 -24.93
C ARG A 505 4.28 -10.31 -24.81
N TYR A 506 5.14 -9.47 -24.29
CA TYR A 506 4.86 -8.07 -24.02
C TYR A 506 5.90 -7.18 -24.69
N SER A 507 5.42 -6.09 -25.29
CA SER A 507 6.23 -4.91 -25.60
C SER A 507 5.65 -3.70 -24.90
N TYR A 508 6.51 -2.73 -24.63
CA TYR A 508 6.17 -1.58 -23.80
C TYR A 508 6.41 -0.29 -24.55
N ASN A 509 5.57 0.70 -24.28
CA ASN A 509 5.89 2.07 -24.65
C ASN A 509 7.04 2.60 -23.78
N ILE A 510 7.54 3.77 -24.14
CA ILE A 510 8.66 4.40 -23.46
C ILE A 510 8.35 4.78 -22.00
N ALA A 511 7.09 5.12 -21.71
CA ALA A 511 6.61 5.40 -20.36
C ALA A 511 6.29 4.14 -19.53
N GLY A 512 6.67 2.94 -19.99
CA GLY A 512 6.60 1.71 -19.21
C GLY A 512 5.29 0.93 -19.26
N ARG A 513 4.28 1.35 -20.03
CA ARG A 513 3.01 0.62 -20.17
C ARG A 513 3.07 -0.42 -21.27
N SER A 514 2.41 -1.56 -21.05
CA SER A 514 2.26 -2.61 -22.06
C SER A 514 1.54 -2.04 -23.28
N GLN A 515 2.28 -1.86 -24.37
CA GLN A 515 1.79 -1.33 -25.63
C GLN A 515 1.28 -2.45 -26.52
N THR A 516 2.01 -3.56 -26.60
CA THR A 516 1.57 -4.74 -27.37
C THR A 516 1.62 -5.97 -26.50
N THR A 517 0.58 -6.79 -26.56
CA THR A 517 0.53 -8.12 -25.96
C THR A 517 0.25 -9.13 -27.07
N LEU A 518 1.18 -10.06 -27.28
CA LEU A 518 1.01 -11.17 -28.21
C LEU A 518 0.50 -12.38 -27.42
N TYR A 519 -0.70 -12.82 -27.74
CA TYR A 519 -1.30 -14.02 -27.17
C TYR A 519 -0.69 -15.29 -27.77
N PRO A 520 -0.85 -16.46 -27.13
CA PRO A 520 -0.27 -17.72 -27.60
C PRO A 520 -0.67 -18.13 -29.01
N ASP A 521 -1.83 -17.70 -29.49
CA ASP A 521 -2.36 -17.98 -30.81
C ASP A 521 -1.99 -16.92 -31.86
N SER A 522 -0.99 -16.08 -31.56
CA SER A 522 -0.52 -14.95 -32.37
C SER A 522 -1.50 -13.77 -32.49
N THR A 523 -2.59 -13.74 -31.72
CA THR A 523 -3.43 -12.54 -31.64
C THR A 523 -2.63 -11.38 -31.05
N VAL A 524 -2.65 -10.25 -31.73
CA VAL A 524 -1.96 -9.02 -31.30
C VAL A 524 -2.97 -8.08 -30.65
N ILE A 525 -2.77 -7.79 -29.37
CA ILE A 525 -3.51 -6.76 -28.64
C ILE A 525 -2.64 -5.52 -28.54
N THR A 526 -3.05 -4.42 -29.15
CA THR A 526 -2.33 -3.14 -29.09
C THR A 526 -3.10 -2.15 -28.25
N ARG A 527 -2.41 -1.50 -27.29
CA ARG A 527 -2.92 -0.43 -26.44
C ARG A 527 -2.22 0.87 -26.81
N ASN A 528 -3.02 1.87 -27.15
CA ASN A 528 -2.54 3.20 -27.51
C ASN A 528 -2.61 4.13 -26.30
N TYR A 529 -1.63 5.01 -26.17
CA TYR A 529 -1.52 5.94 -25.05
C TYR A 529 -1.28 7.36 -25.55
N ASP A 530 -1.80 8.36 -24.83
CA ASP A 530 -1.45 9.76 -25.06
C ASP A 530 -0.15 10.17 -24.34
N THR A 531 0.23 11.44 -24.44
CA THR A 531 1.44 12.01 -23.83
C THR A 531 1.42 11.94 -22.31
N ARG A 532 0.24 12.05 -21.67
CA ARG A 532 0.04 11.79 -20.22
C ARG A 532 0.03 10.30 -19.87
N ASN A 533 0.43 9.45 -20.82
CA ASN A 533 0.44 8.01 -20.74
C ASN A 533 -0.95 7.41 -20.47
N ARG A 534 -2.06 8.08 -20.79
CA ARG A 534 -3.44 7.59 -20.56
C ARG A 534 -3.90 6.70 -21.72
N LEU A 535 -4.66 5.64 -21.45
CA LEU A 535 -5.07 4.64 -22.45
C LEU A 535 -6.10 5.25 -23.41
N THR A 536 -5.73 5.57 -24.64
CA THR A 536 -6.64 6.20 -25.62
C THR A 536 -7.37 5.21 -26.51
N GLY A 537 -6.90 3.97 -26.60
CA GLY A 537 -7.64 2.92 -27.30
C GLY A 537 -6.98 1.56 -27.28
N ILE A 538 -7.74 0.56 -27.72
CA ILE A 538 -7.29 -0.83 -27.83
C ILE A 538 -7.68 -1.34 -29.21
N SER A 539 -6.79 -2.10 -29.84
CA SER A 539 -7.06 -2.83 -31.07
C SER A 539 -6.68 -4.30 -30.96
N VAL A 540 -7.35 -5.13 -31.75
CA VAL A 540 -7.09 -6.56 -31.92
C VAL A 540 -6.72 -6.78 -33.37
N ASN A 541 -5.52 -7.27 -33.66
CA ASN A 541 -5.00 -7.44 -35.02
C ASN A 541 -5.24 -6.17 -35.88
N ASN A 542 -4.89 -5.01 -35.33
CA ASN A 542 -5.10 -3.67 -35.90
C ASN A 542 -6.56 -3.19 -36.05
N SER A 543 -7.55 -4.01 -35.71
CA SER A 543 -8.95 -3.57 -35.68
C SER A 543 -9.28 -2.88 -34.36
N SER A 544 -9.68 -1.61 -34.39
CA SER A 544 -10.06 -0.87 -33.18
C SER A 544 -11.26 -1.53 -32.49
N ILE A 545 -11.14 -1.80 -31.19
CA ILE A 545 -12.22 -2.38 -30.38
C ILE A 545 -12.83 -1.38 -29.40
N VAL A 546 -12.04 -0.40 -28.95
CA VAL A 546 -12.52 0.69 -28.09
C VAL A 546 -11.54 1.87 -28.14
N SER A 547 -12.06 3.09 -28.09
CA SER A 547 -11.29 4.31 -27.83
C SER A 547 -11.84 5.06 -26.60
N TYR A 548 -10.98 5.81 -25.92
CA TYR A 548 -11.30 6.55 -24.69
C TYR A 548 -11.00 8.03 -24.85
N GLN A 549 -11.87 8.86 -24.28
CA GLN A 549 -11.65 10.30 -24.12
C GLN A 549 -11.56 10.66 -22.64
N TYR A 550 -10.75 11.65 -22.31
CA TYR A 550 -10.48 12.08 -20.95
C TYR A 550 -10.74 13.57 -20.75
N ASN A 551 -11.20 13.96 -19.57
CA ASN A 551 -11.13 15.35 -19.13
C ASN A 551 -9.71 15.71 -18.63
N ASN A 552 -9.53 16.97 -18.20
CA ASN A 552 -8.23 17.45 -17.70
C ASN A 552 -7.84 16.89 -16.32
N THR A 553 -8.77 16.29 -15.56
CA THR A 553 -8.52 15.57 -14.29
C THR A 553 -8.21 14.09 -14.51
N ASN A 554 -7.94 13.67 -15.74
CA ASN A 554 -7.59 12.29 -16.11
C ASN A 554 -8.70 11.26 -15.84
N GLN A 555 -9.95 11.70 -15.88
CA GLN A 555 -11.13 10.83 -15.80
C GLN A 555 -11.66 10.53 -17.20
N VAL A 556 -12.08 9.27 -17.44
CA VAL A 556 -12.66 8.86 -18.73
C VAL A 556 -14.05 9.48 -18.86
N VAL A 557 -14.28 10.32 -19.86
CA VAL A 557 -15.58 10.96 -20.12
C VAL A 557 -16.35 10.30 -21.26
N SER A 558 -15.67 9.55 -22.13
CA SER A 558 -16.33 8.77 -23.18
C SER A 558 -15.56 7.51 -23.54
N LYS A 559 -16.29 6.46 -23.91
CA LYS A 559 -15.80 5.22 -24.50
C LYS A 559 -16.54 4.98 -25.81
N SER A 560 -15.81 4.79 -26.91
CA SER A 560 -16.40 4.45 -28.21
C SER A 560 -15.97 3.07 -28.63
N PHE A 561 -16.91 2.12 -28.66
CA PHE A 561 -16.64 0.72 -28.97
C PHE A 561 -16.64 0.48 -30.49
N GLY A 562 -15.88 -0.52 -30.94
CA GLY A 562 -15.72 -0.86 -32.36
C GLY A 562 -17.01 -1.32 -33.06
N ASN A 563 -18.08 -1.60 -32.32
CA ASN A 563 -19.42 -1.89 -32.85
C ASN A 563 -20.34 -0.67 -32.97
N GLY A 564 -19.83 0.54 -32.76
CA GLY A 564 -20.58 1.80 -32.86
C GLY A 564 -21.33 2.22 -31.59
N VAL A 565 -21.30 1.41 -30.52
CA VAL A 565 -21.88 1.79 -29.23
C VAL A 565 -20.95 2.76 -28.51
N ASN A 566 -21.51 3.82 -27.92
CA ASN A 566 -20.76 4.79 -27.12
C ASN A 566 -21.26 4.80 -25.66
N THR A 567 -20.36 5.01 -24.71
CA THR A 567 -20.67 5.25 -23.30
C THR A 567 -20.10 6.58 -22.86
N ASP A 568 -20.95 7.50 -22.41
CA ASP A 568 -20.57 8.78 -21.86
C ASP A 568 -20.63 8.76 -20.33
N LEU A 569 -19.63 9.37 -19.69
CA LEU A 569 -19.48 9.46 -18.24
C LEU A 569 -19.36 10.93 -17.84
N GLN A 570 -20.09 11.32 -16.80
CA GLN A 570 -20.02 12.66 -16.23
C GLN A 570 -19.59 12.60 -14.77
N TYR A 571 -18.94 13.67 -14.32
CA TYR A 571 -18.43 13.79 -12.95
C TYR A 571 -18.94 15.08 -12.31
N ASP A 572 -19.17 15.04 -11.00
CA ASP A 572 -19.46 16.24 -10.22
C ASP A 572 -18.17 17.02 -9.89
N PHE A 573 -18.33 18.21 -9.29
CA PHE A 573 -17.21 19.08 -8.92
C PHE A 573 -16.28 18.48 -7.84
N ALA A 574 -16.68 17.40 -7.17
CA ALA A 574 -15.86 16.62 -6.26
C ALA A 574 -15.15 15.43 -6.94
N SER A 575 -15.16 15.40 -8.28
CA SER A 575 -14.60 14.32 -9.10
C SER A 575 -15.25 12.95 -8.87
N ARG A 576 -16.52 12.91 -8.42
CA ARG A 576 -17.30 11.66 -8.28
C ARG A 576 -18.14 11.44 -9.53
N LEU A 577 -18.33 10.19 -9.95
CA LEU A 577 -19.15 9.86 -11.12
C LEU A 577 -20.60 10.25 -10.87
N SER A 578 -21.15 11.16 -11.66
CA SER A 578 -22.52 11.68 -11.51
C SER A 578 -23.49 11.03 -12.48
N SER A 579 -23.05 10.58 -13.65
CA SER A 579 -23.88 9.79 -14.57
C SER A 579 -23.08 8.87 -15.49
N ILE A 580 -23.77 7.83 -15.99
CA ILE A 580 -23.34 6.99 -17.11
C ILE A 580 -24.50 6.90 -18.11
N SER A 581 -24.23 7.12 -19.39
CA SER A 581 -25.18 6.92 -20.49
C SER A 581 -24.55 6.06 -21.58
N THR A 582 -25.16 4.94 -21.93
CA THR A 582 -24.70 4.08 -23.02
C THR A 582 -25.70 4.08 -24.17
N ASN A 583 -25.21 4.39 -25.37
CA ASN A 583 -25.95 4.52 -26.63
C ASN A 583 -27.14 5.50 -26.54
N GLY A 584 -26.89 6.71 -26.03
CA GLY A 584 -27.93 7.73 -25.85
C GLY A 584 -28.97 7.37 -24.78
N GLY A 585 -28.64 6.46 -23.85
CA GLY A 585 -29.54 6.00 -22.79
C GLY A 585 -30.31 4.73 -23.10
N ASN A 586 -30.26 4.24 -24.36
CA ASN A 586 -31.01 3.05 -24.78
C ASN A 586 -30.57 1.76 -24.07
N ILE A 587 -29.28 1.65 -23.72
CA ILE A 587 -28.73 0.47 -23.04
C ILE A 587 -28.61 0.70 -21.54
N GLN A 588 -28.10 1.87 -21.14
CA GLN A 588 -27.90 2.25 -19.75
C GLN A 588 -28.08 3.76 -19.63
N GLN A 589 -28.85 4.22 -18.63
CA GLN A 589 -28.98 5.63 -18.32
C GLN A 589 -29.11 5.80 -16.81
N SER A 590 -27.98 6.06 -16.14
CA SER A 590 -27.90 6.08 -14.68
C SER A 590 -27.38 7.43 -14.18
N ALA A 591 -27.99 7.96 -13.11
CA ALA A 591 -27.47 9.08 -12.34
C ALA A 591 -27.24 8.70 -10.87
N PHE A 592 -26.18 9.24 -10.27
CA PHE A 592 -25.71 8.87 -8.93
C PHE A 592 -25.79 10.05 -7.97
N THR A 593 -26.26 9.80 -6.75
CA THR A 593 -26.15 10.75 -5.64
C THR A 593 -25.39 10.11 -4.48
N TYR A 594 -24.83 10.95 -3.62
CA TYR A 594 -23.92 10.53 -2.56
C TYR A 594 -24.20 11.29 -1.25
N ASN A 595 -23.89 10.68 -0.11
CA ASN A 595 -23.81 11.39 1.16
C ASN A 595 -22.49 12.18 1.27
N ASN A 596 -22.29 12.89 2.40
CA ASN A 596 -21.10 13.71 2.61
C ASN A 596 -19.82 12.87 2.67
N GLU A 597 -19.91 11.63 3.17
CA GLU A 597 -18.82 10.65 3.18
C GLU A 597 -18.63 9.91 1.85
N ARG A 598 -19.27 10.41 0.78
CA ARG A 598 -19.12 9.94 -0.60
C ARG A 598 -19.62 8.51 -0.84
N ASN A 599 -20.44 7.97 0.06
CA ASN A 599 -21.19 6.73 -0.17
C ASN A 599 -22.40 7.01 -1.05
N LYS A 600 -22.65 6.15 -2.05
CA LYS A 600 -23.82 6.28 -2.94
C LYS A 600 -25.10 6.19 -2.13
N THR A 601 -25.99 7.17 -2.24
CA THR A 601 -27.32 7.16 -1.61
C THR A 601 -28.41 6.79 -2.59
N THR A 602 -28.26 7.11 -3.88
CA THR A 602 -29.16 6.64 -4.95
C THR A 602 -28.44 6.30 -6.25
N ILE A 603 -29.02 5.37 -6.99
CA ILE A 603 -28.77 5.14 -8.43
C ILE A 603 -30.13 5.29 -9.13
N SER A 604 -30.33 6.38 -9.86
CA SER A 604 -31.54 6.60 -10.65
C SER A 604 -31.36 6.04 -12.05
N ARG A 605 -32.14 5.01 -12.43
CA ARG A 605 -32.06 4.35 -13.74
C ARG A 605 -33.18 4.85 -14.66
N PHE A 606 -32.90 5.84 -15.50
CA PHE A 606 -33.94 6.49 -16.32
C PHE A 606 -34.48 5.59 -17.45
N ASN A 607 -33.64 4.71 -17.98
CA ASN A 607 -34.04 3.72 -18.98
C ASN A 607 -34.90 2.59 -18.40
N ASN A 608 -34.89 2.41 -17.08
CA ASN A 608 -35.79 1.49 -16.37
C ASN A 608 -35.93 1.90 -14.89
N GLN A 609 -36.89 2.77 -14.60
CA GLN A 609 -37.05 3.37 -13.27
C GLN A 609 -37.34 2.34 -12.18
N ALA A 610 -37.96 1.20 -12.51
CA ALA A 610 -38.21 0.11 -11.57
C ALA A 610 -36.94 -0.57 -11.04
N LEU A 611 -35.79 -0.31 -11.67
CA LEU A 611 -34.47 -0.79 -11.24
C LEU A 611 -33.66 0.27 -10.49
N SER A 612 -34.22 1.46 -10.24
CA SER A 612 -33.52 2.48 -9.44
C SER A 612 -33.28 1.99 -8.02
N GLU A 613 -32.19 2.44 -7.40
CA GLU A 613 -31.67 1.89 -6.15
C GLU A 613 -31.49 3.00 -5.11
N GLN A 614 -31.75 2.71 -3.83
CA GLN A 614 -31.53 3.61 -2.71
C GLN A 614 -30.78 2.88 -1.59
N PHE A 615 -29.88 3.58 -0.91
CA PHE A 615 -28.99 3.02 0.11
C PHE A 615 -29.01 3.86 1.38
N GLY A 616 -29.06 3.19 2.54
CA GLY A 616 -28.85 3.78 3.85
C GLY A 616 -27.66 3.12 4.56
N TYR A 617 -26.96 3.89 5.39
CA TYR A 617 -25.74 3.45 6.10
C TYR A 617 -25.81 3.80 7.58
N ASP A 618 -25.05 3.08 8.41
CA ASP A 618 -24.75 3.50 9.78
C ASP A 618 -23.52 4.42 9.86
N ASN A 619 -23.13 4.82 11.07
CA ASN A 619 -21.96 5.69 11.30
C ASN A 619 -20.64 5.02 10.90
N GLY A 620 -20.58 3.68 10.93
CA GLY A 620 -19.47 2.88 10.41
C GLY A 620 -19.48 2.73 8.89
N GLN A 621 -20.40 3.39 8.18
CA GLN A 621 -20.61 3.30 6.74
C GLN A 621 -20.99 1.90 6.23
N ARG A 622 -21.57 1.06 7.11
CA ARG A 622 -22.11 -0.25 6.74
C ARG A 622 -23.53 -0.08 6.21
N LEU A 623 -23.87 -0.80 5.13
CA LEU A 623 -25.19 -0.74 4.50
C LEU A 623 -26.28 -1.26 5.45
N THR A 624 -27.22 -0.42 5.88
CA THR A 624 -28.32 -0.78 6.77
C THR A 624 -29.66 -0.91 6.05
N ASN A 625 -29.84 -0.21 4.93
CA ASN A 625 -31.06 -0.23 4.13
C ASN A 625 -30.73 -0.29 2.64
N TYR A 626 -31.46 -1.11 1.90
CA TYR A 626 -31.40 -1.17 0.45
C TYR A 626 -32.81 -1.23 -0.14
N LYS A 627 -33.14 -0.32 -1.06
CA LYS A 627 -34.38 -0.35 -1.82
C LYS A 627 -34.09 -0.43 -3.31
N ARG A 628 -34.91 -1.18 -4.04
CA ARG A 628 -34.99 -1.13 -5.50
C ARG A 628 -36.42 -0.87 -5.95
N GLY A 629 -36.63 0.09 -6.83
CA GLY A 629 -37.95 0.46 -7.34
C GLY A 629 -37.96 1.90 -7.83
N ILE A 630 -39.14 2.39 -8.24
CA ILE A 630 -39.32 3.79 -8.60
C ILE A 630 -39.03 4.65 -7.37
N ILE A 631 -38.13 5.62 -7.49
CA ILE A 631 -37.74 6.51 -6.38
C ILE A 631 -38.97 7.30 -5.90
N GLY A 632 -39.25 7.24 -4.60
CA GLY A 632 -40.44 7.86 -4.00
C GLY A 632 -41.72 7.04 -4.15
N GLY A 633 -41.71 5.94 -4.90
CA GLY A 633 -42.79 4.96 -4.98
C GLY A 633 -42.62 3.79 -4.01
N THR A 634 -43.51 2.80 -4.11
CA THR A 634 -43.37 1.53 -3.39
C THR A 634 -42.19 0.74 -3.95
N PRO A 635 -41.22 0.31 -3.12
CA PRO A 635 -40.09 -0.47 -3.58
C PRO A 635 -40.52 -1.88 -4.03
N VAL A 636 -39.91 -2.36 -5.11
CA VAL A 636 -40.01 -3.75 -5.58
C VAL A 636 -39.15 -4.68 -4.73
N ILE A 637 -38.01 -4.17 -4.24
CA ILE A 637 -37.15 -4.85 -3.27
C ILE A 637 -36.90 -3.90 -2.11
N GLU A 638 -37.07 -4.38 -0.90
CA GLU A 638 -36.72 -3.66 0.32
C GLU A 638 -35.99 -4.62 1.26
N ASN A 639 -34.74 -4.29 1.55
CA ASN A 639 -33.90 -5.05 2.47
C ASN A 639 -33.42 -4.15 3.61
N THR A 640 -33.38 -4.71 4.82
CA THR A 640 -32.73 -4.11 5.98
C THR A 640 -31.68 -5.05 6.54
N TYR A 641 -30.63 -4.50 7.15
CA TYR A 641 -29.50 -5.25 7.68
C TYR A 641 -29.15 -4.75 9.08
N SER A 642 -28.76 -5.69 9.95
CA SER A 642 -28.18 -5.39 11.25
C SER A 642 -26.86 -6.14 11.42
N TYR A 643 -25.96 -5.55 12.19
CA TYR A 643 -24.60 -6.02 12.38
C TYR A 643 -24.24 -6.05 13.87
N ASP A 644 -23.31 -6.92 14.23
CA ASP A 644 -22.64 -6.87 15.54
C ASP A 644 -21.55 -5.79 15.57
N ALA A 645 -20.80 -5.74 16.67
CA ALA A 645 -19.73 -4.78 16.90
C ALA A 645 -18.52 -4.97 15.97
N LEU A 646 -18.34 -6.16 15.41
CA LEU A 646 -17.26 -6.52 14.48
C LEU A 646 -17.66 -6.36 13.01
N GLY A 647 -18.92 -6.01 12.73
CA GLY A 647 -19.44 -5.89 11.38
C GLY A 647 -19.93 -7.20 10.78
N ASN A 648 -20.04 -8.28 11.56
CA ASN A 648 -20.73 -9.47 11.13
C ASN A 648 -22.22 -9.17 11.04
N ARG A 649 -22.86 -9.56 9.95
CA ARG A 649 -24.32 -9.44 9.82
C ARG A 649 -24.97 -10.38 10.83
N THR A 650 -25.87 -9.87 11.66
CA THR A 650 -26.61 -10.63 12.70
C THR A 650 -28.05 -10.90 12.28
N SER A 651 -28.64 -9.99 11.50
CA SER A 651 -29.95 -10.20 10.89
C SER A 651 -30.11 -9.45 9.58
N ALA A 652 -31.09 -9.88 8.79
CA ALA A 652 -31.59 -9.11 7.65
C ALA A 652 -33.08 -9.37 7.46
N SER A 653 -33.84 -8.34 7.07
CA SER A 653 -35.14 -8.54 6.43
C SER A 653 -34.92 -8.45 4.93
N LEU A 654 -35.18 -9.52 4.18
CA LEU A 654 -35.01 -9.58 2.72
C LEU A 654 -36.39 -9.63 2.06
N ASN A 655 -36.89 -8.50 1.54
CA ASN A 655 -38.26 -8.37 1.05
C ASN A 655 -39.30 -8.88 2.06
N GLY A 656 -39.16 -8.49 3.32
CA GLY A 656 -40.03 -8.91 4.42
C GLY A 656 -39.71 -10.29 5.02
N VAL A 657 -38.80 -11.07 4.41
CA VAL A 657 -38.36 -12.35 4.97
C VAL A 657 -37.23 -12.13 5.96
N ASN A 658 -37.52 -12.28 7.25
CA ASN A 658 -36.53 -12.12 8.31
C ASN A 658 -35.58 -13.32 8.35
N THR A 659 -34.28 -13.05 8.32
CA THR A 659 -33.19 -14.01 8.40
C THR A 659 -32.29 -13.64 9.56
N THR A 660 -32.01 -14.60 10.44
CA THR A 660 -31.02 -14.48 11.52
C THR A 660 -29.72 -15.15 11.10
N TYR A 661 -28.60 -14.54 11.45
CA TYR A 661 -27.26 -15.04 11.20
C TYR A 661 -26.52 -15.21 12.53
N THR A 662 -25.82 -16.33 12.68
CA THR A 662 -25.03 -16.61 13.90
C THR A 662 -23.57 -16.75 13.54
N THR A 663 -22.70 -16.12 14.32
CA THR A 663 -21.24 -16.26 14.22
C THR A 663 -20.66 -16.92 15.47
N ASN A 664 -19.49 -17.53 15.34
CA ASN A 664 -18.70 -17.99 16.49
C ASN A 664 -17.64 -16.95 16.91
N SER A 665 -16.84 -17.30 17.91
CA SER A 665 -15.77 -16.44 18.45
C SER A 665 -14.61 -16.16 17.48
N LEU A 666 -14.55 -16.87 16.35
CA LEU A 666 -13.61 -16.62 15.25
C LEU A 666 -14.22 -15.78 14.13
N ASN A 667 -15.41 -15.19 14.35
CA ASN A 667 -16.19 -14.45 13.36
C ASN A 667 -16.60 -15.28 12.13
N GLN A 668 -16.64 -16.60 12.27
CA GLN A 668 -17.14 -17.49 11.23
C GLN A 668 -18.65 -17.56 11.32
N LEU A 669 -19.36 -17.32 10.20
CA LEU A 669 -20.79 -17.51 10.10
C LEU A 669 -21.12 -19.00 10.21
N THR A 670 -21.75 -19.43 11.30
CA THR A 670 -22.10 -20.83 11.57
C THR A 670 -23.53 -21.18 11.19
N ASN A 671 -24.44 -20.19 11.17
CA ASN A 671 -25.84 -20.42 10.84
C ASN A 671 -26.49 -19.27 10.07
N SER A 672 -27.41 -19.61 9.16
CA SER A 672 -28.36 -18.68 8.53
C SER A 672 -29.76 -19.31 8.55
N ASN A 673 -30.70 -18.67 9.24
CA ASN A 673 -32.06 -19.19 9.42
C ASN A 673 -33.12 -18.13 9.10
N ASN A 674 -34.04 -18.42 8.18
CA ASN A 674 -35.16 -17.55 7.82
C ASN A 674 -36.55 -18.17 8.08
N GLY A 675 -36.62 -19.19 8.94
CA GLY A 675 -37.84 -19.95 9.25
C GLY A 675 -38.19 -21.01 8.21
N ALA A 676 -37.97 -20.75 6.92
CA ALA A 676 -38.20 -21.71 5.83
C ALA A 676 -36.96 -22.58 5.54
N THR A 677 -35.77 -21.99 5.69
CA THR A 677 -34.47 -22.61 5.46
C THR A 677 -33.57 -22.35 6.64
N ASN A 678 -32.87 -23.38 7.08
CA ASN A 678 -31.92 -23.33 8.18
C ASN A 678 -30.60 -23.96 7.71
N ILE A 679 -29.63 -23.12 7.37
CA ILE A 679 -28.35 -23.52 6.79
C ILE A 679 -27.29 -23.47 7.90
N ASN A 680 -26.69 -24.61 8.18
CA ASN A 680 -25.51 -24.71 9.05
C ASN A 680 -24.25 -24.75 8.19
N PHE A 681 -23.37 -23.78 8.39
CA PHE A 681 -22.08 -23.71 7.70
C PHE A 681 -21.05 -24.50 8.50
N THR A 682 -20.12 -25.13 7.80
CA THR A 682 -19.00 -25.82 8.46
C THR A 682 -17.68 -25.26 7.98
N TYR A 683 -16.66 -25.37 8.82
CA TYR A 683 -15.31 -24.87 8.56
C TYR A 683 -14.30 -25.97 8.90
N ASP A 684 -13.18 -25.98 8.19
CA ASP A 684 -12.00 -26.71 8.64
C ASP A 684 -11.32 -25.97 9.81
N ASN A 685 -10.36 -26.65 10.44
CA ASN A 685 -9.62 -26.08 11.56
C ASN A 685 -8.74 -24.88 11.16
N ASN A 686 -8.53 -24.63 9.86
CA ASN A 686 -7.82 -23.46 9.32
C ASN A 686 -8.76 -22.28 9.01
N GLY A 687 -10.05 -22.45 9.25
CA GLY A 687 -11.07 -21.44 9.06
C GLY A 687 -11.58 -21.30 7.62
N ASN A 688 -11.33 -22.29 6.76
CA ASN A 688 -11.94 -22.31 5.43
C ASN A 688 -13.32 -22.96 5.48
N VAL A 689 -14.31 -22.39 4.77
CA VAL A 689 -15.67 -22.93 4.69
C VAL A 689 -15.67 -24.30 4.01
N THR A 690 -15.97 -25.38 4.71
CA THR A 690 -16.09 -26.75 4.17
C THR A 690 -17.49 -27.10 3.68
N TYR A 691 -18.51 -26.38 4.13
CA TYR A 691 -19.88 -26.48 3.61
C TYR A 691 -20.58 -25.13 3.67
N ASP A 692 -21.14 -24.68 2.54
CA ASP A 692 -21.81 -23.38 2.41
C ASP A 692 -23.34 -23.46 2.37
N GLY A 693 -23.92 -24.61 2.71
CA GLY A 693 -25.35 -24.89 2.56
C GLY A 693 -25.75 -25.48 1.22
N ARG A 694 -24.82 -25.55 0.25
CA ARG A 694 -25.07 -26.14 -1.06
C ARG A 694 -23.94 -27.03 -1.56
N PHE A 695 -22.70 -26.69 -1.23
CA PHE A 695 -21.51 -27.32 -1.74
C PHE A 695 -20.54 -27.68 -0.62
N PHE A 696 -19.99 -28.89 -0.69
CA PHE A 696 -18.85 -29.32 0.09
C PHE A 696 -17.55 -28.87 -0.57
N LYS A 697 -16.64 -28.32 0.23
CA LYS A 697 -15.40 -27.70 -0.26
C LYS A 697 -14.19 -28.29 0.45
N THR A 698 -13.09 -28.42 -0.30
CA THR A 698 -11.79 -28.77 0.27
C THR A 698 -10.73 -27.80 -0.24
N TYR A 699 -9.73 -27.52 0.59
CA TYR A 699 -8.67 -26.56 0.31
C TYR A 699 -7.31 -27.21 0.49
N ASP A 700 -6.29 -26.62 -0.08
CA ASP A 700 -4.92 -26.88 0.37
C ASP A 700 -4.56 -26.04 1.61
N ALA A 701 -3.36 -26.27 2.15
CA ALA A 701 -2.84 -25.56 3.32
C ALA A 701 -2.50 -24.07 3.08
N ASP A 702 -2.64 -23.58 1.86
CA ASP A 702 -2.58 -22.15 1.52
C ASP A 702 -3.99 -21.54 1.36
N GLY A 703 -5.05 -22.30 1.65
CA GLY A 703 -6.43 -21.83 1.58
C GLY A 703 -6.98 -21.75 0.15
N ARG A 704 -6.32 -22.38 -0.83
CA ARG A 704 -6.84 -22.39 -2.22
C ARG A 704 -7.83 -23.54 -2.38
N LEU A 705 -9.00 -23.24 -2.94
CA LEU A 705 -10.09 -24.20 -3.15
C LEU A 705 -9.68 -25.28 -4.16
N LEU A 706 -9.54 -26.53 -3.73
CA LEU A 706 -9.18 -27.67 -4.57
C LEU A 706 -10.41 -28.38 -5.15
N LYS A 707 -11.51 -28.43 -4.40
CA LYS A 707 -12.73 -29.15 -4.77
C LYS A 707 -13.97 -28.40 -4.32
N ASP A 708 -15.01 -28.45 -5.15
CA ASP A 708 -16.36 -28.03 -4.82
C ASP A 708 -17.35 -29.12 -5.29
N SER A 709 -18.29 -29.54 -4.45
CA SER A 709 -19.18 -30.66 -4.77
C SER A 709 -20.57 -30.49 -4.18
N SER A 710 -21.61 -30.54 -5.03
CA SER A 710 -23.02 -30.53 -4.59
C SER A 710 -23.58 -31.93 -4.29
N SER A 711 -22.84 -32.97 -4.66
CA SER A 711 -23.19 -34.38 -4.51
C SER A 711 -21.95 -35.23 -4.87
N PRO A 712 -21.77 -36.46 -4.34
CA PRO A 712 -20.65 -37.33 -4.69
C PRO A 712 -20.38 -37.51 -6.20
N VAL A 713 -21.39 -37.35 -7.05
CA VAL A 713 -21.29 -37.45 -8.52
C VAL A 713 -21.06 -36.10 -9.23
N ASN A 714 -21.33 -34.98 -8.56
CA ASN A 714 -21.14 -33.63 -9.09
C ASN A 714 -19.95 -33.00 -8.39
N VAL A 715 -18.77 -33.15 -9.01
CA VAL A 715 -17.49 -32.75 -8.45
C VAL A 715 -16.77 -31.82 -9.42
N LEU A 716 -16.49 -30.62 -8.93
CA LEU A 716 -15.60 -29.66 -9.53
C LEU A 716 -14.24 -29.78 -8.84
N THR A 717 -13.16 -29.92 -9.60
CA THR A 717 -11.80 -29.81 -9.04
C THR A 717 -11.00 -28.73 -9.76
N TYR A 718 -10.02 -28.17 -9.04
CA TYR A 718 -9.22 -27.05 -9.50
C TYR A 718 -7.74 -27.35 -9.29
N GLN A 719 -6.90 -26.88 -10.21
CA GLN A 719 -5.45 -26.87 -10.04
C GLN A 719 -4.91 -25.46 -10.27
N TYR A 720 -3.86 -25.14 -9.54
CA TYR A 720 -3.23 -23.82 -9.54
C TYR A 720 -1.77 -23.94 -9.93
N ASP A 721 -1.25 -22.98 -10.69
CA ASP A 721 0.19 -22.84 -10.87
C ASP A 721 0.87 -22.33 -9.59
N ALA A 722 2.20 -22.26 -9.62
CA ALA A 722 2.99 -21.80 -8.49
C ALA A 722 2.81 -20.30 -8.16
N LEU A 723 2.21 -19.52 -9.07
CA LEU A 723 1.86 -18.11 -8.86
C LEU A 723 0.44 -17.93 -8.30
N GLY A 724 -0.29 -19.03 -8.05
CA GLY A 724 -1.64 -19.01 -7.48
C GLY A 724 -2.76 -18.79 -8.51
N ARG A 725 -2.46 -18.89 -9.81
CA ARG A 725 -3.49 -18.77 -10.86
C ARG A 725 -4.14 -20.12 -11.09
N ARG A 726 -5.47 -20.16 -11.23
CA ARG A 726 -6.20 -21.38 -11.54
C ARG A 726 -6.00 -21.75 -13.01
N VAL A 727 -5.19 -22.78 -13.26
CA VAL A 727 -4.79 -23.19 -14.61
C VAL A 727 -5.62 -24.34 -15.16
N LEU A 728 -6.34 -25.06 -14.30
CA LEU A 728 -7.22 -26.14 -14.71
C LEU A 728 -8.48 -26.20 -13.83
N LYS A 729 -9.61 -26.49 -14.47
CA LYS A 729 -10.88 -26.87 -13.84
C LYS A 729 -11.35 -28.18 -14.46
N ASN A 730 -11.72 -29.16 -13.63
CA ASN A 730 -12.43 -30.36 -14.06
C ASN A 730 -13.91 -30.23 -13.69
N LEU A 731 -14.80 -30.29 -14.68
CA LEU A 731 -16.25 -30.28 -14.53
C LEU A 731 -16.78 -31.67 -14.85
N ASN A 732 -16.94 -32.52 -13.82
CA ASN A 732 -17.49 -33.88 -13.97
C ASN A 732 -16.83 -34.69 -15.12
N GLY A 733 -15.49 -34.62 -15.24
CA GLY A 733 -14.71 -35.29 -16.30
C GLY A 733 -14.33 -34.39 -17.48
N THR A 734 -15.02 -33.25 -17.65
CA THR A 734 -14.67 -32.27 -18.69
C THR A 734 -13.57 -31.33 -18.20
N LEU A 735 -12.38 -31.44 -18.80
CA LEU A 735 -11.25 -30.57 -18.47
C LEU A 735 -11.32 -29.23 -19.22
N LEU A 736 -11.16 -28.15 -18.47
CA LEU A 736 -10.97 -26.78 -18.94
C LEU A 736 -9.61 -26.29 -18.46
N LYS A 737 -8.73 -25.94 -19.41
CA LYS A 737 -7.40 -25.37 -19.16
C LYS A 737 -7.39 -23.88 -19.46
N TYR A 738 -6.63 -23.11 -18.69
CA TYR A 738 -6.62 -21.66 -18.77
C TYR A 738 -5.22 -21.14 -19.09
N THR A 739 -5.14 -20.15 -19.98
CA THR A 739 -3.90 -19.41 -20.28
C THR A 739 -4.04 -17.96 -19.80
N PHE A 740 -2.94 -17.39 -19.30
CA PHE A 740 -2.94 -16.10 -18.66
C PHE A 740 -2.00 -15.09 -19.33
N SER A 741 -2.38 -13.81 -19.22
CA SER A 741 -1.55 -12.63 -19.41
C SER A 741 -1.47 -11.91 -18.06
N GLY A 742 -0.42 -12.15 -17.29
CA GLY A 742 -0.30 -11.81 -15.89
C GLY A 742 -1.38 -12.50 -15.08
N LEU A 743 -2.37 -11.71 -14.63
CA LEU A 743 -3.54 -12.19 -13.88
C LEU A 743 -4.81 -12.32 -14.75
N GLN A 744 -4.76 -11.90 -16.01
CA GLN A 744 -5.89 -11.93 -16.93
C GLN A 744 -5.99 -13.30 -17.58
N GLN A 745 -7.15 -13.96 -17.47
CA GLN A 745 -7.42 -15.21 -18.18
C GLN A 745 -7.78 -14.88 -19.64
N ILE A 746 -6.84 -15.12 -20.57
CA ILE A 746 -6.97 -14.68 -21.97
C ILE A 746 -7.49 -15.76 -22.91
N GLU A 747 -7.41 -17.03 -22.50
CA GLU A 747 -7.77 -18.19 -23.32
C GLU A 747 -8.32 -19.32 -22.42
N GLU A 748 -9.33 -20.04 -22.92
CA GLU A 748 -9.81 -21.30 -22.37
C GLU A 748 -9.70 -22.42 -23.41
N ARG A 749 -9.23 -23.59 -22.99
CA ARG A 749 -9.02 -24.76 -23.84
C ARG A 749 -9.66 -26.00 -23.21
N ASN A 750 -10.05 -26.96 -24.02
CA ASN A 750 -10.51 -28.26 -23.52
C ASN A 750 -9.32 -29.18 -23.12
N GLY A 751 -9.64 -30.40 -22.67
CA GLY A 751 -8.64 -31.42 -22.31
C GLY A 751 -7.70 -31.85 -23.44
N THR A 752 -8.10 -31.71 -24.71
CA THR A 752 -7.28 -32.00 -25.90
C THR A 752 -6.50 -30.78 -26.40
N ASN A 753 -6.43 -29.70 -25.60
CA ASN A 753 -5.78 -28.42 -25.92
C ASN A 753 -6.39 -27.63 -27.08
N ASN A 754 -7.59 -27.99 -27.55
CA ASN A 754 -8.31 -27.17 -28.52
C ASN A 754 -8.85 -25.92 -27.80
N THR A 755 -8.55 -24.74 -28.34
CA THR A 755 -9.10 -23.48 -27.86
C THR A 755 -10.62 -23.49 -28.04
N LEU A 756 -11.36 -23.24 -26.97
CA LEU A 756 -12.83 -23.21 -26.98
C LEU A 756 -13.37 -21.87 -27.53
N ASN A 757 -12.61 -21.24 -28.42
CA ASN A 757 -12.87 -19.96 -29.09
C ASN A 757 -13.13 -18.75 -28.19
N ASP A 758 -12.71 -18.77 -26.91
CA ASP A 758 -12.86 -17.62 -26.00
C ASP A 758 -11.60 -16.76 -25.95
N ARG A 759 -11.58 -15.67 -26.72
CA ARG A 759 -10.55 -14.63 -26.58
C ARG A 759 -11.09 -13.48 -25.75
N MET A 760 -10.40 -13.18 -24.66
CA MET A 760 -10.73 -12.06 -23.79
C MET A 760 -9.78 -10.89 -24.03
N VAL A 761 -10.36 -9.70 -24.20
CA VAL A 761 -9.61 -8.44 -24.24
C VAL A 761 -10.01 -7.57 -23.08
N TYR A 762 -9.00 -7.04 -22.39
CA TYR A 762 -9.14 -6.25 -21.17
C TYR A 762 -8.54 -4.85 -21.39
N ASP A 763 -9.15 -3.82 -20.79
CA ASP A 763 -8.58 -2.46 -20.82
C ASP A 763 -7.34 -2.33 -19.93
N ARG A 764 -7.53 -2.59 -18.64
CA ARG A 764 -6.58 -2.55 -17.53
C ARG A 764 -7.04 -3.58 -16.49
N PHE A 765 -6.09 -4.20 -15.79
CA PHE A 765 -6.39 -5.22 -14.78
C PHE A 765 -7.51 -6.20 -15.24
N LEU A 766 -8.50 -6.52 -14.43
CA LEU A 766 -9.59 -7.44 -14.77
C LEU A 766 -10.85 -6.74 -15.31
N THR A 767 -10.69 -5.65 -16.07
CA THR A 767 -11.81 -4.91 -16.69
C THR A 767 -12.02 -5.38 -18.13
N PRO A 768 -13.02 -6.24 -18.41
CA PRO A 768 -13.23 -6.80 -19.75
C PRO A 768 -13.82 -5.75 -20.71
N VAL A 769 -13.40 -5.82 -21.97
CA VAL A 769 -13.87 -4.96 -23.07
C VAL A 769 -14.57 -5.78 -24.14
N LEU A 770 -13.97 -6.92 -24.51
CA LEU A 770 -14.46 -7.79 -25.56
C LEU A 770 -14.27 -9.26 -25.17
N ILE A 771 -15.28 -10.07 -25.44
CA ILE A 771 -15.14 -11.52 -25.60
C ILE A 771 -15.43 -11.88 -27.05
N GLN A 772 -14.56 -12.67 -27.66
CA GLN A 772 -14.89 -13.39 -28.88
C GLN A 772 -15.29 -14.81 -28.50
N LYS A 773 -16.40 -15.32 -29.03
CA LYS A 773 -16.90 -16.68 -28.83
C LYS A 773 -17.56 -17.19 -30.10
N ASN A 774 -17.16 -18.37 -30.58
CA ASN A 774 -17.68 -18.97 -31.83
C ASN A 774 -17.66 -17.98 -33.01
N ASN A 775 -16.55 -17.25 -33.19
CA ASN A 775 -16.36 -16.18 -34.19
C ASN A 775 -17.28 -14.95 -34.05
N ASN A 776 -18.11 -14.88 -33.00
CA ASN A 776 -18.89 -13.69 -32.68
C ASN A 776 -18.14 -12.81 -31.67
N SER A 777 -18.23 -11.50 -31.87
CA SER A 777 -17.67 -10.49 -30.96
C SER A 777 -18.77 -9.92 -30.08
N TYR A 778 -18.56 -9.93 -28.76
CA TYR A 778 -19.46 -9.32 -27.80
C TYR A 778 -18.72 -8.31 -26.92
N TYR A 779 -19.24 -7.09 -26.87
CA TYR A 779 -18.66 -5.95 -26.16
C TYR A 779 -19.30 -5.78 -24.79
N TYR A 780 -18.48 -5.53 -23.78
CA TYR A 780 -18.89 -5.38 -22.38
C TYR A 780 -19.23 -3.92 -22.04
N HIS A 781 -20.42 -3.70 -21.50
CA HIS A 781 -20.86 -2.43 -20.92
C HIS A 781 -20.96 -2.58 -19.42
N LEU A 782 -20.11 -1.85 -18.70
CA LEU A 782 -19.93 -1.99 -17.26
C LEU A 782 -20.67 -0.89 -16.50
N ASN A 783 -21.14 -1.22 -15.29
CA ASN A 783 -21.67 -0.23 -14.37
C ASN A 783 -20.56 0.54 -13.63
N GLU A 784 -20.94 1.42 -12.71
CA GLU A 784 -20.05 2.26 -11.92
C GLU A 784 -19.08 1.50 -11.01
N MET A 785 -19.34 0.21 -10.75
CA MET A 785 -18.45 -0.67 -9.99
C MET A 785 -17.57 -1.54 -10.89
N ASN A 786 -17.62 -1.40 -12.22
CA ASN A 786 -17.02 -2.31 -13.20
C ASN A 786 -17.65 -3.72 -13.22
N SER A 787 -18.90 -3.88 -12.76
CA SER A 787 -19.67 -5.10 -12.98
C SER A 787 -20.31 -5.06 -14.36
N VAL A 788 -20.43 -6.22 -15.02
CA VAL A 788 -21.06 -6.30 -16.36
C VAL A 788 -22.54 -5.95 -16.22
N GLU A 789 -23.03 -4.91 -16.87
CA GLU A 789 -24.46 -4.54 -16.86
C GLU A 789 -25.15 -4.96 -18.15
N ALA A 790 -24.47 -4.83 -19.28
CA ALA A 790 -25.00 -5.19 -20.58
C ALA A 790 -23.90 -5.71 -21.51
N MET A 791 -24.32 -6.46 -22.52
CA MET A 791 -23.45 -6.91 -23.61
C MET A 791 -24.12 -6.68 -24.96
N THR A 792 -23.33 -6.22 -25.92
CA THR A 792 -23.78 -5.98 -27.29
C THR A 792 -22.99 -6.80 -28.29
N ASN A 793 -23.63 -7.25 -29.37
CA ASN A 793 -22.95 -7.96 -30.46
C ASN A 793 -22.13 -7.01 -31.36
N SER A 794 -21.55 -7.55 -32.44
CA SER A 794 -20.77 -6.80 -33.43
C SER A 794 -21.55 -5.72 -34.18
N THR A 795 -22.89 -5.77 -34.20
CA THR A 795 -23.75 -4.77 -34.84
C THR A 795 -24.31 -3.75 -33.85
N GLY A 796 -23.85 -3.75 -32.60
CA GLY A 796 -24.27 -2.81 -31.56
C GLY A 796 -25.60 -3.16 -30.87
N ASN A 797 -26.21 -4.31 -31.18
CA ASN A 797 -27.48 -4.73 -30.60
C ASN A 797 -27.29 -5.37 -29.22
N LEU A 798 -28.15 -5.04 -28.26
CA LEU A 798 -28.20 -5.65 -26.94
C LEU A 798 -28.51 -7.14 -27.05
N VAL A 799 -27.64 -7.99 -26.49
CA VAL A 799 -27.83 -9.46 -26.48
C VAL A 799 -28.05 -10.02 -25.09
N GLU A 800 -27.45 -9.42 -24.07
CA GLU A 800 -27.64 -9.81 -22.68
C GLU A 800 -27.60 -8.59 -21.76
N SER A 801 -28.36 -8.64 -20.67
CA SER A 801 -28.29 -7.69 -19.57
C SER A 801 -28.23 -8.41 -18.23
N TYR A 802 -27.64 -7.75 -17.24
CA TYR A 802 -27.27 -8.35 -15.98
C TYR A 802 -27.79 -7.48 -14.84
N ARG A 803 -28.51 -8.12 -13.91
CA ARG A 803 -28.99 -7.48 -12.70
C ARG A 803 -28.38 -8.17 -11.51
N TYR A 804 -27.89 -7.40 -10.56
CA TYR A 804 -27.23 -7.92 -9.36
C TYR A 804 -28.18 -7.84 -8.18
N ASP A 805 -28.08 -8.71 -7.19
CA ASP A 805 -28.50 -8.31 -5.84
C ASP A 805 -27.44 -7.37 -5.25
N ILE A 806 -27.71 -6.78 -4.09
CA ILE A 806 -26.80 -5.78 -3.49
C ILE A 806 -25.44 -6.35 -3.08
N TYR A 807 -25.32 -7.68 -2.98
CA TYR A 807 -24.06 -8.38 -2.74
C TYR A 807 -23.56 -9.13 -4.00
N GLY A 808 -24.14 -8.77 -5.13
CA GLY A 808 -23.85 -9.10 -6.52
C GLY A 808 -23.89 -10.54 -6.95
N LYS A 809 -24.87 -11.30 -6.45
CA LYS A 809 -25.40 -12.44 -7.20
C LYS A 809 -26.05 -11.93 -8.51
N PRO A 810 -25.60 -12.39 -9.70
CA PRO A 810 -26.18 -11.97 -10.96
C PRO A 810 -27.47 -12.75 -11.29
N ALA A 811 -28.39 -12.07 -11.95
CA ALA A 811 -29.49 -12.60 -12.74
C ALA A 811 -29.28 -12.15 -14.20
N ILE A 812 -29.33 -13.11 -15.13
CA ILE A 812 -28.97 -12.91 -16.54
C ILE A 812 -30.25 -12.84 -17.36
N TYR A 813 -30.38 -11.82 -18.20
CA TYR A 813 -31.50 -11.64 -19.11
C TYR A 813 -30.99 -11.60 -20.54
N ASN A 814 -31.74 -12.14 -21.49
CA ASN A 814 -31.45 -11.96 -22.91
C ASN A 814 -31.77 -10.52 -23.37
N GLY A 815 -31.48 -10.21 -24.64
CA GLY A 815 -31.70 -8.87 -25.23
C GLY A 815 -33.15 -8.39 -25.22
N SER A 816 -34.12 -9.32 -25.06
CA SER A 816 -35.55 -9.01 -24.92
C SER A 816 -36.01 -8.85 -23.46
N GLY A 817 -35.08 -8.94 -22.50
CA GLY A 817 -35.39 -8.80 -21.07
C GLY A 817 -35.97 -10.05 -20.40
N VAL A 818 -35.85 -11.23 -21.02
CA VAL A 818 -36.30 -12.52 -20.45
C VAL A 818 -35.17 -13.17 -19.65
N LEU A 819 -35.48 -13.64 -18.45
CA LEU A 819 -34.52 -14.33 -17.57
C LEU A 819 -34.03 -15.64 -18.22
N ILE A 820 -32.71 -15.84 -18.24
CA ILE A 820 -32.06 -17.04 -18.77
C ILE A 820 -31.15 -17.69 -17.73
N GLY A 821 -31.01 -19.02 -17.79
CA GLY A 821 -30.25 -19.80 -16.80
C GLY A 821 -28.73 -19.75 -16.94
N SER A 822 -28.21 -19.33 -18.10
CA SER A 822 -26.77 -19.21 -18.36
C SER A 822 -26.50 -18.22 -19.49
N SER A 823 -25.28 -17.66 -19.53
CA SER A 823 -24.86 -16.75 -20.59
C SER A 823 -24.66 -17.49 -21.92
N GLN A 824 -25.31 -16.99 -22.95
CA GLN A 824 -25.16 -17.36 -24.35
C GLN A 824 -23.90 -16.73 -24.96
N THR A 825 -23.55 -15.50 -24.55
CA THR A 825 -22.34 -14.79 -25.01
C THR A 825 -21.04 -15.39 -24.46
N GLY A 826 -21.13 -16.25 -23.46
CA GLY A 826 -19.96 -16.80 -22.76
C GLY A 826 -19.39 -15.86 -21.72
N ASN A 827 -20.17 -14.89 -21.24
CA ASN A 827 -19.76 -14.07 -20.12
C ASN A 827 -19.43 -14.93 -18.90
N ARG A 828 -18.28 -14.64 -18.31
CA ARG A 828 -17.77 -15.28 -17.09
C ARG A 828 -17.68 -14.29 -15.94
N PHE A 829 -17.88 -13.00 -16.18
CA PHE A 829 -17.71 -11.94 -15.21
C PHE A 829 -19.03 -11.55 -14.54
N ALA A 830 -18.98 -11.30 -13.24
CA ALA A 830 -20.08 -10.72 -12.50
C ALA A 830 -19.61 -9.45 -11.76
N LEU A 831 -19.36 -9.58 -10.46
CA LEU A 831 -18.90 -8.51 -9.56
C LEU A 831 -17.41 -8.18 -9.71
N PRO A 832 -17.03 -6.95 -9.38
CA PRO A 832 -16.36 -6.03 -10.28
C PRO A 832 -15.25 -6.70 -11.11
N GLY A 833 -15.59 -7.14 -12.32
CA GLY A 833 -14.64 -7.75 -13.27
C GLY A 833 -14.08 -9.13 -12.89
N ARG A 834 -14.69 -9.85 -11.94
CA ARG A 834 -14.19 -11.16 -11.47
C ARG A 834 -14.91 -12.33 -12.12
N ASN A 835 -14.12 -13.38 -12.39
CA ASN A 835 -14.63 -14.65 -12.91
C ASN A 835 -15.56 -15.31 -11.89
N THR A 836 -16.75 -15.68 -12.36
CA THR A 836 -17.68 -16.53 -11.65
C THR A 836 -17.54 -17.97 -12.12
N THR A 837 -17.63 -18.90 -11.18
CA THR A 837 -17.68 -20.32 -11.51
C THR A 837 -19.13 -20.74 -11.64
N VAL A 838 -19.60 -20.96 -12.87
CA VAL A 838 -20.89 -21.64 -13.11
C VAL A 838 -20.66 -23.16 -12.95
N PRO A 839 -21.57 -23.92 -12.29
CA PRO A 839 -22.90 -23.55 -11.78
C PRO A 839 -22.94 -23.08 -10.32
N THR A 840 -21.79 -22.94 -9.65
CA THR A 840 -21.73 -22.69 -8.21
C THR A 840 -22.06 -21.24 -7.83
N GLY A 841 -21.94 -20.30 -8.76
CA GLY A 841 -22.14 -18.87 -8.50
C GLY A 841 -21.03 -18.24 -7.65
N ILE A 842 -19.91 -18.95 -7.49
CA ILE A 842 -18.77 -18.52 -6.69
C ILE A 842 -17.98 -17.44 -7.43
N ILE A 843 -17.70 -16.33 -6.75
CA ILE A 843 -16.87 -15.23 -7.26
C ILE A 843 -15.43 -15.47 -6.84
N ASN A 844 -14.54 -15.58 -7.82
CA ASN A 844 -13.14 -15.90 -7.59
C ASN A 844 -12.31 -14.62 -7.39
N PHE A 845 -11.75 -14.42 -6.20
CA PHE A 845 -10.64 -13.49 -5.99
C PHE A 845 -9.32 -14.28 -5.99
N ILE A 846 -8.24 -13.59 -6.33
CA ILE A 846 -6.89 -14.18 -6.42
C ILE A 846 -6.39 -14.62 -5.03
N SER A 847 -6.91 -14.01 -3.97
CA SER A 847 -6.54 -14.26 -2.57
C SER A 847 -7.73 -14.58 -1.65
N ALA A 848 -8.96 -14.68 -2.18
CA ALA A 848 -10.15 -14.99 -1.38
C ALA A 848 -11.28 -15.53 -2.26
N ILE A 849 -12.27 -16.17 -1.66
CA ILE A 849 -13.53 -16.46 -2.32
C ILE A 849 -14.62 -15.68 -1.59
N ILE A 850 -15.55 -15.09 -2.35
CA ILE A 850 -16.76 -14.47 -1.78
C ILE A 850 -17.94 -15.39 -2.12
N ILE A 851 -18.67 -15.78 -1.08
CA ILE A 851 -19.96 -16.46 -1.21
C ILE A 851 -21.04 -15.37 -1.22
N PRO A 852 -21.83 -15.20 -2.30
CA PRO A 852 -22.78 -14.09 -2.41
C PRO A 852 -23.95 -14.15 -1.41
N LYS A 853 -24.16 -15.27 -0.71
CA LYS A 853 -25.22 -15.42 0.31
C LYS A 853 -24.79 -16.35 1.46
N PRO A 854 -24.68 -15.87 2.70
CA PRO A 854 -24.44 -14.50 3.16
C PRO A 854 -22.96 -14.14 2.97
N VAL A 855 -22.64 -12.87 2.74
CA VAL A 855 -21.27 -12.44 2.47
C VAL A 855 -20.39 -12.67 3.70
N CYS A 856 -19.63 -13.75 3.67
CA CYS A 856 -18.44 -13.96 4.47
C CYS A 856 -17.28 -14.22 3.51
N LEU A 857 -16.13 -13.63 3.79
CA LEU A 857 -14.88 -14.05 3.16
C LEU A 857 -14.65 -15.51 3.56
N THR A 858 -14.34 -16.38 2.59
CA THR A 858 -14.11 -17.81 2.86
C THR A 858 -12.81 -18.09 3.61
N SER A 859 -11.98 -17.07 3.82
CA SER A 859 -10.71 -17.14 4.53
C SER A 859 -10.39 -15.76 5.11
N VAL A 860 -10.19 -15.70 6.43
CA VAL A 860 -9.38 -14.64 7.06
C VAL A 860 -7.94 -15.09 6.89
N ILE A 861 -7.21 -14.47 5.95
CA ILE A 861 -5.77 -14.75 5.78
C ILE A 861 -4.99 -14.08 6.91
#